data_AF-A0A842FH90-F1
#
_entry.id   AF-A0A842FH90-F1
#
_cell.length_a   1.000
_cell.length_b   1.000
_cell.length_c   1.000
_cell.angle_alpha   90.00
_cell.angle_beta   90.00
_cell.angle_gamma   90.00
#
_symmetry.space_group_name_H-M   'P 1'
#
loop_
_entity.id
_entity.type
_entity.pdbx_description
1 polymer ?
#
loop_
_entity_poly.entity_id
_entity_poly.type
_entity_poly.pdbx_seq_one_letter_code
_entity_poly.pdbx_strand_id
1 'polypeptide(L)'
;MIKGKKKTKQENVKNKKGSTAGALYASDTIPEKDLRPYKESLDRALADERITNVAVTAPYGIGKSSVLESYFKQRKKEYRWHVRGFNVALRAMNWAKKKYFFSPKLFKERVDFEFVNLPKFFPKDSQEKDIQKKIVEQLLFSSNPKRFPFSKIKRIKDSSVLRDTISVLITLGLVSGGIYFYGVLSNKPLINWNVIMQFGYYQKWLLIVLSCSILWFSLHVYRKIKIKVSKSTINGKGRIGPFELSSNEDGTNELSQNIFNTFSEELMYFFRKSRKKIIIFEDLDRFEKPSIFQELRELNLNVNKRQPKIVFVYSLQDKVFIEGIEKEEVAVGEEPEQEGNTSNGSDKGVPASALQVSGEEAISNDENVRLKAKFFDYVIPVYPITSYYNTMATIKAEMKQYNKKHELDDSFLKQMGFYLKDVRLIILIVSEFFMYLNVSTNSNSKNSDHRKLFSLIAYKNFFPDDYEKLSYGNSILNTVFDADISDYLYSKIIEEKTNKLEIEKIEKANEIKRIEESLEVTKNKLLKSSYFEMRQKYTRNNYNFRIDGTLFNEEEALDFYEKLYEVHLLINTVQVAQQANSYPSTNIEIKEFFTQDGEENIVFKLLKYEVDTVSGLVKQLKKELQEIEVQIKGQEDKYNEMNYGKIIQLISDSNMLNCTETDRSLVSVLNKIKNNSFMRYLFYNDLVDAAYYYYISPAGDDLDGIDSSFIYSVLEGREHEDTKVTDVEKVYKELDLIKGDFKYAYSSNLLWYMVKNDCTSEYTMIIDKFVKEKDRSFFENFLKSDDDKCSKERIIKDAMVYVLTTDFSFVKDNFVYLQKENKKMVAENIVTNIEHFDEQVGRDKMNEILSLCINDYDSFEVVTRDLSEDTRKQDRYCRDIYIRNLEEALDDAQKSEDIALIKVIFVYGLYEANPKNFQYLDNVYDVNMEFARFHEKIQKEEVEYIDKKRLFHYFADLYKEKQDKSYDYSELGNLVEYFTEQEFEAELLSIYSCINLKDVSHELNNNVLSKINFFELYKSEQINAEVVGGLITQKKLVYNLDFLKLLSERSPDDVFAYIYSINKLDSKIIPDNYVSFKSILSESDKLYFLNEIEDEAFVQEILESLDEDLTVWTSINHEKTIFDDNMISKLCGFASFKSLKWLFINAKINNYDEILDAMFKQSKIILQDLDDMLGVETIFSEMEPNGHKTSKIKRTHKSESTLGWMKDKGFATIKEAKEVNKIQFGLTTHSKKWIIFPHN
;
A
#
# COMPACT_ATOMS: atom_id res chain seq x y z
N MET A 1 0.96 73.77 16.10
CA MET A 1 0.43 72.55 15.44
C MET A 1 0.59 72.68 13.93
N ILE A 2 1.64 72.10 13.35
CA ILE A 2 1.84 72.06 11.89
C ILE A 2 2.17 70.60 11.54
N LYS A 3 1.23 69.91 10.87
CA LYS A 3 1.41 68.53 10.39
C LYS A 3 2.26 68.52 9.12
N GLY A 4 3.53 68.16 9.25
CA GLY A 4 4.40 67.79 8.14
C GLY A 4 4.13 66.35 7.66
N LYS A 5 3.49 66.20 6.50
CA LYS A 5 3.52 64.92 5.76
C LYS A 5 4.87 64.80 5.05
N LYS A 6 5.74 63.93 5.55
CA LYS A 6 6.90 63.40 4.80
C LYS A 6 6.37 62.61 3.60
N LYS A 7 6.42 63.21 2.41
CA LYS A 7 6.35 62.47 1.13
C LYS A 7 7.68 61.76 0.93
N THR A 8 7.70 60.45 1.11
CA THR A 8 8.77 59.58 0.61
C THR A 8 8.79 59.65 -0.91
N LYS A 9 9.97 59.95 -1.47
CA LYS A 9 10.26 60.00 -2.91
C LYS A 9 10.05 58.62 -3.54
N GLN A 10 8.92 58.40 -4.20
CA GLN A 10 8.79 57.43 -5.29
C GLN A 10 8.87 58.24 -6.60
N GLU A 11 10.04 58.27 -7.23
CA GLU A 11 10.24 58.90 -8.53
C GLU A 11 9.80 57.97 -9.67
N ASN A 12 8.70 58.35 -10.31
CA ASN A 12 8.41 58.29 -11.75
C ASN A 12 9.02 57.14 -12.60
N VAL A 13 8.31 56.01 -12.70
CA VAL A 13 8.26 55.23 -13.95
C VAL A 13 6.98 55.64 -14.68
N LYS A 14 7.04 56.70 -15.48
CA LYS A 14 5.95 57.06 -16.40
C LYS A 14 5.99 56.08 -17.58
N ASN A 15 4.86 55.42 -17.83
CA ASN A 15 4.59 54.58 -19.00
C ASN A 15 5.32 55.09 -20.26
N LYS A 16 6.25 54.29 -20.77
CA LYS A 16 6.89 54.48 -22.08
C LYS A 16 5.80 54.38 -23.16
N LYS A 17 5.34 55.51 -23.68
CA LYS A 17 4.51 55.52 -24.90
C LYS A 17 5.37 55.03 -26.08
N GLY A 18 5.32 53.74 -26.37
CA GLY A 18 5.87 53.14 -27.59
C GLY A 18 6.95 52.06 -27.43
N SER A 19 7.27 51.59 -26.22
CA SER A 19 8.12 50.39 -26.06
C SER A 19 7.27 49.15 -25.92
N THR A 20 7.50 48.15 -26.78
CA THR A 20 7.01 46.79 -26.54
C THR A 20 7.73 46.22 -25.31
N ALA A 21 6.99 45.67 -24.36
CA ALA A 21 7.59 45.01 -23.18
C ALA A 21 8.51 43.86 -23.65
N GLY A 22 9.67 43.69 -23.00
CA GLY A 22 10.62 42.60 -23.31
C GLY A 22 11.54 42.87 -24.50
N ALA A 23 11.27 43.93 -25.27
CA ALA A 23 12.20 44.34 -26.31
C ALA A 23 13.48 44.93 -25.70
N LEU A 24 14.64 44.47 -26.18
CA LEU A 24 15.98 44.86 -25.72
C LEU A 24 16.39 46.26 -26.19
N TYR A 25 15.60 47.28 -25.84
CA TYR A 25 15.94 48.67 -26.08
C TYR A 25 17.05 49.13 -25.12
N ALA A 26 17.99 49.91 -25.63
CA ALA A 26 18.82 50.72 -24.75
C ALA A 26 17.90 51.68 -23.95
N SER A 27 18.08 51.74 -22.63
CA SER A 27 17.38 52.70 -21.80
C SER A 27 17.85 54.12 -22.15
N ASP A 28 17.02 54.89 -22.84
CA ASP A 28 17.29 56.28 -23.23
C ASP A 28 16.89 57.30 -22.14
N THR A 29 16.79 56.82 -20.89
CA THR A 29 16.26 57.56 -19.74
C THR A 29 16.95 57.18 -18.43
N ILE A 30 18.27 57.38 -18.36
CA ILE A 30 18.97 57.40 -17.07
C ILE A 30 18.52 58.65 -16.28
N PRO A 31 18.20 58.55 -14.97
CA PRO A 31 17.87 59.70 -14.14
C PRO A 31 18.97 60.77 -14.22
N GLU A 32 18.57 62.05 -14.26
CA GLU A 32 19.52 63.17 -14.41
C GLU A 32 20.59 63.19 -13.30
N LYS A 33 20.24 62.73 -12.10
CA LYS A 33 21.16 62.59 -10.96
C LYS A 33 22.30 61.61 -11.26
N ASP A 34 21.99 60.46 -11.86
CA ASP A 34 22.94 59.38 -12.12
C ASP A 34 23.74 59.62 -13.41
N LEU A 35 23.17 60.39 -14.35
CA LEU A 35 23.85 60.81 -15.58
C LEU A 35 24.87 61.95 -15.35
N ARG A 36 24.71 62.73 -14.28
CA ARG A 36 25.47 63.97 -14.04
C ARG A 36 27.00 63.80 -14.09
N PRO A 37 27.64 62.81 -13.44
CA PRO A 37 29.09 62.65 -13.47
C PRO A 37 29.64 62.38 -14.89
N TYR A 38 28.91 61.57 -15.66
CA TYR A 38 29.27 61.27 -17.05
C TYR A 38 29.06 62.47 -17.96
N LYS A 39 27.97 63.21 -17.75
CA LYS A 39 27.68 64.45 -18.47
C LYS A 39 28.80 65.47 -18.29
N GLU A 40 29.18 65.74 -17.05
CA GLU A 40 30.28 66.69 -16.74
C GLU A 40 31.60 66.26 -17.37
N SER A 41 31.89 64.95 -17.41
CA SER A 41 33.12 64.40 -18.01
C SER A 41 33.09 64.47 -19.54
N LEU A 42 31.97 64.13 -20.18
CA LEU A 42 31.78 64.24 -21.63
C LEU A 42 31.77 65.70 -22.10
N ASP A 43 31.11 66.60 -21.37
CA ASP A 43 31.12 68.04 -21.68
C ASP A 43 32.55 68.60 -21.61
N ARG A 44 33.33 68.22 -20.59
CA ARG A 44 34.74 68.60 -20.46
C ARG A 44 35.58 68.07 -21.63
N ALA A 45 35.44 66.79 -21.98
CA ALA A 45 36.17 66.17 -23.08
C ALA A 45 35.83 66.79 -24.44
N LEU A 46 34.56 67.10 -24.68
CA LEU A 46 34.10 67.71 -25.92
C LEU A 46 34.52 69.19 -26.03
N ALA A 47 34.70 69.89 -24.90
CA ALA A 47 35.13 71.28 -24.86
C ALA A 47 36.66 71.49 -25.03
N ASP A 48 37.52 70.60 -24.51
CA ASP A 48 38.99 70.76 -24.60
C ASP A 48 39.49 70.54 -26.03
N GLU A 49 40.12 71.54 -26.67
CA GLU A 49 40.57 71.48 -28.07
C GLU A 49 41.56 70.35 -28.39
N ARG A 50 42.30 69.84 -27.40
CA ARG A 50 43.31 68.78 -27.58
C ARG A 50 42.70 67.39 -27.64
N ILE A 51 41.49 67.21 -27.13
CA ILE A 51 40.84 65.90 -27.05
C ILE A 51 40.05 65.66 -28.34
N THR A 52 40.46 64.66 -29.11
CA THR A 52 39.82 64.26 -30.37
C THR A 52 39.32 62.82 -30.36
N ASN A 53 39.88 61.93 -29.53
CA ASN A 53 39.48 60.54 -29.40
C ASN A 53 39.12 60.23 -27.94
N VAL A 54 37.87 59.85 -27.67
CA VAL A 54 37.35 59.58 -26.32
C VAL A 54 36.84 58.15 -26.24
N ALA A 55 37.37 57.34 -25.31
CA ALA A 55 36.78 56.04 -25.01
C ALA A 55 35.82 56.13 -23.83
N VAL A 56 34.69 55.45 -23.94
CA VAL A 56 33.72 55.23 -22.87
C VAL A 56 33.75 53.74 -22.55
N THR A 57 34.38 53.39 -21.42
CA THR A 57 34.69 51.99 -21.09
C THR A 57 33.83 51.47 -19.95
N ALA A 58 33.42 50.22 -20.03
CA ALA A 58 32.76 49.48 -18.96
C ALA A 58 32.81 47.99 -19.27
N PRO A 59 32.61 47.10 -18.30
CA PRO A 59 32.37 45.70 -18.61
C PRO A 59 31.12 45.52 -19.50
N TYR A 60 31.01 44.37 -20.15
CA TYR A 60 29.92 44.10 -21.09
C TYR A 60 28.54 44.21 -20.41
N GLY A 61 27.52 44.69 -21.14
CA GLY A 61 26.13 44.72 -20.65
C GLY A 61 25.76 45.84 -19.65
N ILE A 62 26.71 46.69 -19.23
CA ILE A 62 26.53 47.63 -18.11
C ILE A 62 25.78 48.94 -18.43
N GLY A 63 25.53 49.23 -19.70
CA GLY A 63 24.73 50.40 -20.12
C GLY A 63 25.52 51.56 -20.72
N LYS A 64 26.70 51.32 -21.30
CA LYS A 64 27.50 52.32 -22.05
C LYS A 64 26.66 53.07 -23.09
N SER A 65 25.96 52.35 -23.97
CA SER A 65 25.06 52.94 -24.96
C SER A 65 23.93 53.74 -24.32
N SER A 66 23.36 53.28 -23.19
CA SER A 66 22.34 54.02 -22.46
C SER A 66 22.85 55.35 -21.90
N VAL A 67 24.09 55.40 -21.40
CA VAL A 67 24.74 56.65 -20.96
C VAL A 67 24.95 57.60 -22.14
N LEU A 68 25.48 57.10 -23.26
CA LEU A 68 25.71 57.89 -24.47
C LEU A 68 24.39 58.42 -25.06
N GLU A 69 23.40 57.57 -25.27
CA GLU A 69 22.09 57.96 -25.79
C GLU A 69 21.39 58.98 -24.88
N SER A 70 21.40 58.76 -23.55
CA SER A 70 20.81 59.67 -22.58
C SER A 70 21.50 61.04 -22.59
N TYR A 71 22.85 61.05 -22.61
CA TYR A 71 23.64 62.27 -22.71
C TYR A 71 23.32 63.07 -23.98
N PHE A 72 23.38 62.43 -25.16
CA PHE A 72 23.13 63.12 -26.43
C PHE A 72 21.67 63.57 -26.59
N LYS A 73 20.71 62.85 -25.97
CA LYS A 73 19.31 63.28 -25.88
C LYS A 73 19.14 64.52 -25.00
N GLN A 74 19.84 64.62 -23.87
CA GLN A 74 19.84 65.82 -23.02
C GLN A 74 20.52 66.99 -23.73
N ARG A 75 21.66 66.76 -24.38
CA ARG A 75 22.42 67.76 -25.13
C ARG A 75 21.61 68.43 -26.25
N LYS A 76 20.69 67.69 -26.91
CA LYS A 76 19.75 68.29 -27.89
C LYS A 76 18.91 69.43 -27.30
N LYS A 77 18.62 69.41 -25.99
CA LYS A 77 17.85 70.46 -25.30
C LYS A 77 18.66 71.73 -25.08
N GLU A 78 19.97 71.63 -25.09
CA GLU A 78 20.93 72.73 -24.89
C GLU A 78 21.36 73.40 -26.20
N TYR A 79 20.88 72.89 -27.35
CA TYR A 79 21.13 73.53 -28.64
C TYR A 79 20.64 74.98 -28.69
N ARG A 80 21.30 75.81 -29.51
CA ARG A 80 20.89 77.19 -29.77
C ARG A 80 19.41 77.25 -30.21
N TRP A 81 18.70 78.30 -29.80
CA TRP A 81 17.25 78.43 -29.96
C TRP A 81 16.76 78.21 -31.39
N HIS A 82 17.49 78.67 -32.42
CA HIS A 82 17.10 78.49 -33.82
C HIS A 82 17.20 77.03 -34.29
N VAL A 83 18.13 76.24 -33.75
CA VAL A 83 18.21 74.79 -34.04
C VAL A 83 17.08 74.06 -33.32
N ARG A 84 16.78 74.42 -32.07
CA ARG A 84 15.66 73.86 -31.31
C ARG A 84 14.32 74.14 -31.99
N GLY A 85 14.06 75.40 -32.37
CA GLY A 85 12.86 75.80 -33.09
C GLY A 85 12.70 75.04 -34.42
N PHE A 86 13.78 74.90 -35.19
CA PHE A 86 13.76 74.11 -36.42
C PHE A 86 13.41 72.63 -36.16
N ASN A 87 14.03 72.00 -35.16
CA ASN A 87 13.75 70.60 -34.84
C ASN A 87 12.34 70.38 -34.29
N VAL A 88 11.80 71.33 -33.50
CA VAL A 88 10.41 71.29 -33.03
C VAL A 88 9.42 71.37 -34.20
N ALA A 89 9.63 72.32 -35.12
CA ALA A 89 8.82 72.42 -36.34
C ALA A 89 8.90 71.13 -37.18
N LEU A 90 10.10 70.55 -37.31
CA LEU A 90 10.33 69.31 -38.03
C LEU A 90 9.63 68.10 -37.38
N ARG A 91 9.59 68.03 -36.04
CA ARG A 91 8.80 67.02 -35.29
C ARG A 91 7.31 67.18 -35.53
N ALA A 92 6.79 68.41 -35.52
CA ALA A 92 5.38 68.68 -35.83
C ALA A 92 5.03 68.25 -37.27
N MET A 93 5.91 68.54 -38.24
CA MET A 93 5.77 68.09 -39.63
C MET A 93 5.85 66.57 -39.77
N ASN A 94 6.76 65.90 -39.05
CA ASN A 94 6.88 64.44 -39.04
C ASN A 94 5.66 63.78 -38.40
N TRP A 95 5.13 64.34 -37.31
CA TRP A 95 3.88 63.88 -36.70
C TRP A 95 2.71 64.00 -37.68
N ALA A 96 2.57 65.14 -38.36
CA ALA A 96 1.54 65.34 -39.38
C ALA A 96 1.70 64.35 -40.55
N LYS A 97 2.92 64.13 -41.03
CA LYS A 97 3.22 63.12 -42.06
C LYS A 97 2.88 61.69 -41.62
N LYS A 98 3.17 61.33 -40.38
CA LYS A 98 2.86 59.99 -39.84
C LYS A 98 1.36 59.80 -39.66
N LYS A 99 0.65 60.83 -39.19
CA LYS A 99 -0.79 60.77 -38.89
C LYS A 99 -1.67 60.80 -40.14
N TYR A 100 -1.28 61.56 -41.17
CA TYR A 100 -2.15 61.82 -42.33
C TYR A 100 -1.64 61.24 -43.65
N PHE A 101 -0.35 60.90 -43.77
CA PHE A 101 0.26 60.53 -45.06
C PHE A 101 0.98 59.17 -45.06
N PHE A 102 0.88 58.36 -43.99
CA PHE A 102 1.48 57.02 -43.82
C PHE A 102 2.87 56.88 -44.46
N SER A 103 3.75 57.88 -44.24
CA SER A 103 5.03 57.94 -44.93
C SER A 103 6.13 57.24 -44.14
N PRO A 104 6.85 56.26 -44.72
CA PRO A 104 7.93 55.55 -44.02
C PRO A 104 9.19 56.41 -43.85
N LYS A 105 9.36 57.50 -44.62
CA LYS A 105 10.57 58.34 -44.60
C LYS A 105 10.33 59.66 -43.87
N LEU A 106 10.66 59.68 -42.59
CA LEU A 106 10.62 60.87 -41.73
C LEU A 106 11.81 61.81 -42.01
N PHE A 107 11.59 63.11 -41.82
CA PHE A 107 12.68 64.08 -41.90
C PHE A 107 13.63 63.91 -40.71
N LYS A 108 14.94 63.84 -40.95
CA LYS A 108 15.97 63.77 -39.89
C LYS A 108 16.16 65.14 -39.23
N GLU A 109 16.20 65.17 -37.89
CA GLU A 109 16.51 66.36 -37.09
C GLU A 109 17.92 66.91 -37.40
N ARG A 110 18.15 68.20 -37.17
CA ARG A 110 19.49 68.80 -37.16
C ARG A 110 20.16 68.46 -35.83
N VAL A 111 21.18 67.61 -35.91
CA VAL A 111 22.02 67.20 -34.78
C VAL A 111 23.48 67.22 -35.24
N ASP A 112 24.39 67.50 -34.32
CA ASP A 112 25.84 67.58 -34.57
C ASP A 112 26.59 66.29 -34.22
N PHE A 113 25.89 65.22 -33.85
CA PHE A 113 26.46 63.89 -33.61
C PHE A 113 25.86 62.83 -34.55
N GLU A 114 26.57 61.74 -34.81
CA GLU A 114 26.08 60.55 -35.55
C GLU A 114 26.56 59.27 -34.86
N PHE A 115 25.67 58.30 -34.68
CA PHE A 115 25.99 56.96 -34.19
C PHE A 115 26.33 56.04 -35.38
N VAL A 116 27.44 55.32 -35.26
CA VAL A 116 27.95 54.34 -36.22
C VAL A 116 27.87 52.98 -35.54
N ASN A 117 26.87 52.21 -35.96
CA ASN A 117 26.52 50.90 -35.42
C ASN A 117 26.76 49.84 -36.50
N LEU A 118 27.73 48.95 -36.26
CA LEU A 118 28.02 47.83 -37.15
C LEU A 118 26.97 46.71 -36.98
N PRO A 119 26.64 45.95 -38.05
CA PRO A 119 25.64 44.88 -37.94
C PRO A 119 26.13 43.75 -37.03
N LYS A 120 25.28 43.33 -36.08
CA LYS A 120 25.58 42.26 -35.12
C LYS A 120 25.79 40.87 -35.75
N PHE A 121 25.49 40.68 -37.04
CA PHE A 121 25.68 39.40 -37.75
C PHE A 121 27.04 39.25 -38.44
N PHE A 122 27.95 40.23 -38.30
CA PHE A 122 29.32 40.07 -38.81
C PHE A 122 30.10 39.03 -37.97
N PRO A 123 30.79 38.05 -38.60
CA PRO A 123 31.62 37.08 -37.89
C PRO A 123 32.84 37.75 -37.25
N LYS A 124 33.31 37.23 -36.10
CA LYS A 124 34.45 37.79 -35.37
C LYS A 124 35.74 37.80 -36.22
N ASP A 125 35.93 36.80 -37.08
CA ASP A 125 37.13 36.65 -37.93
C ASP A 125 37.11 37.51 -39.21
N SER A 126 36.12 38.41 -39.37
CA SER A 126 36.01 39.27 -40.56
C SER A 126 37.30 40.01 -40.84
N GLN A 127 37.71 40.10 -42.11
CA GLN A 127 38.91 40.84 -42.48
C GLN A 127 38.76 42.33 -42.11
N GLU A 128 39.85 42.98 -41.68
CA GLU A 128 39.83 44.37 -41.24
C GLU A 128 39.27 45.32 -42.31
N LYS A 129 39.55 45.03 -43.58
CA LYS A 129 39.01 45.74 -44.75
C LYS A 129 37.48 45.74 -44.77
N ASP A 130 36.82 44.66 -44.37
CA ASP A 130 35.36 44.61 -44.35
C ASP A 130 34.77 45.50 -43.25
N ILE A 131 35.44 45.60 -42.10
CA ILE A 131 35.07 46.51 -41.00
C ILE A 131 35.21 47.96 -41.45
N GLN A 132 36.36 48.33 -42.04
CA GLN A 132 36.60 49.66 -42.60
C GLN A 132 35.53 50.03 -43.64
N LYS A 133 35.26 49.11 -44.58
CA LYS A 133 34.23 49.28 -45.62
C LYS A 133 32.87 49.60 -45.01
N LYS A 134 32.46 48.87 -43.97
CA LYS A 134 31.16 49.08 -43.32
C LYS A 134 31.08 50.41 -42.57
N ILE A 135 32.15 50.82 -41.90
CA ILE A 135 32.24 52.14 -41.26
C ILE A 135 32.07 53.24 -42.32
N VAL A 136 32.79 53.13 -43.44
CA VAL A 136 32.70 54.07 -44.56
C VAL A 136 31.29 54.06 -45.15
N GLU A 137 30.68 52.89 -45.34
CA GLU A 137 29.31 52.76 -45.83
C GLU A 137 28.33 53.51 -44.94
N GLN A 138 28.42 53.31 -43.62
CA GLN A 138 27.50 53.92 -42.67
C GLN A 138 27.69 55.44 -42.57
N LEU A 139 28.91 55.95 -42.61
CA LEU A 139 29.16 57.39 -42.60
C LEU A 139 28.69 58.04 -43.91
N LEU A 140 29.02 57.46 -45.06
CA LEU A 140 28.79 58.11 -46.36
C LEU A 140 27.36 57.88 -46.88
N PHE A 141 26.81 56.67 -46.81
CA PHE A 141 25.51 56.33 -47.42
C PHE A 141 24.30 56.65 -46.54
N SER A 142 24.45 56.80 -45.23
CA SER A 142 23.35 57.23 -44.32
C SER A 142 22.86 58.66 -44.55
N SER A 143 23.60 59.43 -45.36
CA SER A 143 23.43 60.85 -45.56
C SER A 143 22.55 61.17 -46.79
N ASN A 144 21.69 62.21 -46.68
CA ASN A 144 20.76 62.56 -47.76
C ASN A 144 21.55 63.04 -49.00
N PRO A 145 21.41 62.38 -50.18
CA PRO A 145 22.18 62.71 -51.38
C PRO A 145 22.09 64.18 -51.78
N LYS A 146 20.94 64.84 -51.53
CA LYS A 146 20.72 66.25 -51.87
C LYS A 146 21.64 67.22 -51.12
N ARG A 147 22.18 66.80 -49.96
CA ARG A 147 23.10 67.63 -49.17
C ARG A 147 24.55 67.52 -49.64
N PHE A 148 24.87 66.49 -50.41
CA PHE A 148 26.22 66.16 -50.88
C PHE A 148 26.24 66.10 -52.42
N PRO A 149 25.94 67.21 -53.12
CA PRO A 149 25.83 67.23 -54.58
C PRO A 149 27.14 66.91 -55.31
N PHE A 150 28.29 67.12 -54.68
CA PHE A 150 29.62 66.85 -55.25
C PHE A 150 30.20 65.50 -54.81
N SER A 151 29.43 64.66 -54.10
CA SER A 151 29.87 63.32 -53.74
C SER A 151 29.89 62.45 -55.00
N LYS A 152 30.99 61.72 -55.20
CA LYS A 152 31.20 60.76 -56.30
C LYS A 152 30.42 59.45 -56.06
N ILE A 153 29.79 59.28 -54.90
CA ILE A 153 29.05 58.08 -54.51
C ILE A 153 27.68 58.03 -55.19
N LYS A 154 27.46 57.01 -56.01
CA LYS A 154 26.16 56.75 -56.65
C LYS A 154 25.16 56.24 -55.61
N ARG A 155 24.04 56.96 -55.43
CA ARG A 155 22.94 56.61 -54.50
C ARG A 155 21.61 56.55 -55.23
N ILE A 156 20.77 55.57 -54.89
CA ILE A 156 19.43 55.41 -55.46
C ILE A 156 18.56 56.61 -55.06
N LYS A 157 18.05 57.36 -56.05
CA LYS A 157 17.15 58.50 -55.84
C LYS A 157 15.70 58.04 -55.99
N ASP A 158 15.00 57.86 -54.88
CA ASP A 158 13.54 57.64 -54.92
C ASP A 158 12.82 58.92 -55.33
N SER A 159 12.13 58.89 -56.48
CA SER A 159 11.18 59.93 -56.86
C SER A 159 9.82 59.63 -56.22
N SER A 160 9.37 60.50 -55.33
CA SER A 160 8.03 60.39 -54.73
C SER A 160 6.95 60.63 -55.79
N VAL A 161 6.04 59.68 -55.94
CA VAL A 161 4.89 59.73 -56.87
C VAL A 161 4.14 61.06 -56.80
N LEU A 162 3.89 61.52 -55.57
CA LEU A 162 3.12 62.73 -55.28
C LEU A 162 3.80 64.03 -55.74
N ARG A 163 5.14 64.09 -55.74
CA ARG A 163 5.88 65.26 -56.25
C ARG A 163 5.83 65.32 -57.77
N ASP A 164 5.96 64.15 -58.41
CA ASP A 164 5.94 64.07 -59.86
C ASP A 164 4.52 64.33 -60.39
N THR A 165 3.45 63.87 -59.71
CA THR A 165 2.06 64.24 -60.05
C THR A 165 1.78 65.73 -59.87
N ILE A 166 2.26 66.36 -58.78
CA ILE A 166 2.10 67.82 -58.58
C ILE A 166 2.82 68.60 -59.70
N SER A 167 4.05 68.21 -60.07
CA SER A 167 4.77 68.89 -61.16
C SER A 167 4.03 68.79 -62.50
N VAL A 168 3.39 67.65 -62.74
CA VAL A 168 2.56 67.40 -63.93
C VAL A 168 1.30 68.26 -63.93
N LEU A 169 0.60 68.35 -62.79
CA LEU A 169 -0.59 69.20 -62.65
C LEU A 169 -0.26 70.68 -62.89
N ILE A 170 0.89 71.15 -62.38
CA ILE A 170 1.37 72.51 -62.64
C ILE A 170 1.63 72.73 -64.13
N THR A 171 2.30 71.79 -64.80
CA THR A 171 2.54 71.89 -66.25
C THR A 171 1.25 71.84 -67.07
N LEU A 172 0.27 71.03 -66.68
CA LEU A 172 -1.06 70.99 -67.31
C LEU A 172 -1.81 72.31 -67.16
N GLY A 173 -1.77 72.91 -65.96
CA GLY A 173 -2.35 74.22 -65.71
C GLY A 173 -1.69 75.33 -66.54
N LEU A 174 -0.36 75.26 -66.72
CA LEU A 174 0.37 76.21 -67.56
C LEU A 174 0.03 76.03 -69.06
N VAL A 175 -0.11 74.79 -69.53
CA VAL A 175 -0.47 74.50 -70.93
C VAL A 175 -1.93 74.87 -71.21
N SER A 176 -2.87 74.53 -70.34
CA SER A 176 -4.28 74.89 -70.50
C SER A 176 -4.49 76.41 -70.40
N GLY A 177 -3.79 77.06 -69.45
CA GLY A 177 -3.75 78.52 -69.34
C GLY A 177 -3.16 79.18 -70.59
N GLY A 178 -2.10 78.60 -71.17
CA GLY A 178 -1.50 79.07 -72.41
C GLY A 178 -2.44 78.94 -73.62
N ILE A 179 -3.17 77.84 -73.75
CA ILE A 179 -4.15 77.62 -74.83
C ILE A 179 -5.33 78.60 -74.69
N TYR A 180 -5.82 78.81 -73.47
CA TYR A 180 -6.87 79.81 -73.19
C TYR A 180 -6.37 81.22 -73.53
N PHE A 181 -5.18 81.59 -73.08
CA PHE A 181 -4.58 82.90 -73.33
C PHE A 181 -4.36 83.15 -74.82
N TYR A 182 -3.88 82.14 -75.57
CA TYR A 182 -3.75 82.22 -77.02
C TYR A 182 -5.11 82.39 -77.72
N GLY A 183 -6.15 81.65 -77.30
CA GLY A 183 -7.50 81.78 -77.83
C GLY A 183 -8.12 83.16 -77.60
N VAL A 184 -7.83 83.78 -76.45
CA VAL A 184 -8.22 85.18 -76.15
C VAL A 184 -7.44 86.15 -77.05
N LEU A 185 -6.14 85.93 -77.26
CA LEU A 185 -5.31 86.82 -78.08
C LEU A 185 -5.64 86.77 -79.59
N SER A 186 -6.08 85.60 -80.08
CA SER A 186 -6.32 85.36 -81.50
C SER A 186 -7.79 85.54 -81.93
N ASN A 187 -8.68 85.95 -81.02
CA ASN A 187 -10.12 86.16 -81.22
C ASN A 187 -10.86 84.99 -81.91
N LYS A 188 -10.26 83.79 -81.89
CA LYS A 188 -10.83 82.54 -82.41
C LYS A 188 -10.51 81.43 -81.40
N PRO A 189 -11.50 80.83 -80.74
CA PRO A 189 -11.23 79.71 -79.85
C PRO A 189 -10.73 78.51 -80.67
N LEU A 190 -9.54 77.98 -80.33
CA LEU A 190 -8.95 76.79 -80.95
C LEU A 190 -9.85 75.53 -80.85
N ILE A 191 -10.77 75.53 -79.89
CA ILE A 191 -11.74 74.44 -79.64
C ILE A 191 -13.13 75.03 -79.76
N ASN A 192 -13.91 74.56 -80.73
CA ASN A 192 -15.29 75.00 -80.94
C ASN A 192 -16.20 74.32 -79.90
N TRP A 193 -16.51 75.03 -78.81
CA TRP A 193 -17.35 74.51 -77.70
C TRP A 193 -18.72 74.00 -78.21
N ASN A 194 -19.24 74.53 -79.31
CA ASN A 194 -20.51 74.06 -79.86
C ASN A 194 -20.49 72.56 -80.26
N VAL A 195 -19.33 72.01 -80.62
CA VAL A 195 -19.17 70.58 -80.97
C VAL A 195 -19.22 69.68 -79.73
N ILE A 196 -18.66 70.12 -78.60
CA ILE A 196 -18.66 69.33 -77.36
C ILE A 196 -20.04 69.40 -76.68
N MET A 197 -20.77 70.51 -76.86
CA MET A 197 -22.11 70.68 -76.30
C MET A 197 -23.16 69.77 -76.94
N GLN A 198 -22.98 69.36 -78.20
CA GLN A 198 -23.87 68.44 -78.94
C GLN A 198 -23.84 66.98 -78.45
N PHE A 199 -22.81 66.59 -77.69
CA PHE A 199 -22.73 65.25 -77.11
C PHE A 199 -23.69 65.09 -75.92
N GLY A 200 -24.37 63.94 -75.85
CA GLY A 200 -25.20 63.56 -74.71
C GLY A 200 -24.38 63.39 -73.42
N TYR A 201 -25.06 63.42 -72.26
CA TYR A 201 -24.41 63.33 -70.94
C TYR A 201 -23.40 62.18 -70.82
N TYR A 202 -23.76 60.99 -71.31
CA TYR A 202 -22.89 59.80 -71.29
C TYR A 202 -21.69 59.91 -72.25
N GLN A 203 -21.84 60.55 -73.40
CA GLN A 203 -20.74 60.76 -74.36
C GLN A 203 -19.72 61.77 -73.81
N LYS A 204 -20.19 62.80 -73.09
CA LYS A 204 -19.31 63.75 -72.36
C LYS A 204 -18.52 63.03 -71.25
N TRP A 205 -19.18 62.16 -70.48
CA TRP A 205 -18.51 61.34 -69.48
C TRP A 205 -17.50 60.38 -70.08
N LEU A 206 -17.83 59.73 -71.19
CA LEU A 206 -16.92 58.84 -71.92
C LEU A 206 -15.66 59.58 -72.37
N LEU A 207 -15.80 60.80 -72.89
CA LEU A 207 -14.67 61.64 -73.32
C LEU A 207 -13.77 62.06 -72.15
N ILE A 208 -14.36 62.38 -70.99
CA ILE A 208 -13.60 62.68 -69.77
C ILE A 208 -12.82 61.45 -69.31
N VAL A 209 -13.45 60.28 -69.29
CA VAL A 209 -12.81 59.03 -68.89
C VAL A 209 -11.69 58.65 -69.86
N LEU A 210 -11.91 58.74 -71.17
CA LEU A 210 -10.88 58.51 -72.19
C LEU A 210 -9.71 59.48 -72.07
N SER A 211 -9.99 60.76 -71.86
CA SER A 211 -8.94 61.77 -71.66
C SER A 211 -8.14 61.50 -70.39
N CYS A 212 -8.80 61.13 -69.29
CA CYS A 212 -8.12 60.73 -68.06
C CYS A 212 -7.30 59.45 -68.23
N SER A 213 -7.78 58.50 -69.03
CA SER A 213 -7.11 57.23 -69.30
C SER A 213 -5.87 57.42 -70.18
N ILE A 214 -5.96 58.26 -71.22
CA ILE A 214 -4.81 58.68 -72.05
C ILE A 214 -3.79 59.45 -71.22
N LEU A 215 -4.26 60.34 -70.33
CA LEU A 215 -3.39 61.06 -69.40
C LEU A 215 -2.66 60.08 -68.48
N TRP A 216 -3.38 59.14 -67.87
CA TRP A 216 -2.79 58.11 -67.01
C TRP A 216 -1.75 57.25 -67.76
N PHE A 217 -2.05 56.85 -68.99
CA PHE A 217 -1.14 56.08 -69.84
C PHE A 217 0.11 56.88 -70.22
N SER A 218 -0.04 58.13 -70.63
CA SER A 218 1.09 59.01 -70.95
C SER A 218 1.99 59.25 -69.73
N LEU A 219 1.41 59.36 -68.53
CA LEU A 219 2.14 59.44 -67.26
C LEU A 219 2.87 58.14 -66.93
N HIS A 220 2.25 56.99 -67.21
CA HIS A 220 2.87 55.68 -67.03
C HIS A 220 4.07 55.50 -67.98
N VAL A 221 3.95 55.93 -69.24
CA VAL A 221 5.03 55.89 -70.23
C VAL A 221 6.15 56.86 -69.88
N TYR A 222 5.84 58.11 -69.51
CA TYR A 222 6.84 59.07 -69.05
C TYR A 222 7.65 58.54 -67.85
N ARG A 223 7.00 57.86 -66.90
CA ARG A 223 7.69 57.20 -65.78
C ARG A 223 8.63 56.10 -66.26
N LYS A 224 8.20 55.24 -67.18
CA LYS A 224 9.05 54.19 -67.78
C LYS A 224 10.25 54.80 -68.50
N ILE A 225 10.06 55.88 -69.26
CA ILE A 225 11.13 56.59 -69.97
C ILE A 225 12.10 57.24 -68.98
N LYS A 226 11.63 57.96 -67.96
CA LYS A 226 12.49 58.56 -66.93
C LYS A 226 13.33 57.52 -66.19
N ILE A 227 12.76 56.35 -65.88
CA ILE A 227 13.50 55.22 -65.28
C ILE A 227 14.55 54.69 -66.27
N LYS A 228 14.21 54.56 -67.56
CA LYS A 228 15.11 54.04 -68.60
C LYS A 228 16.23 55.01 -68.94
N VAL A 229 15.97 56.32 -69.01
CA VAL A 229 16.95 57.39 -69.23
C VAL A 229 17.85 57.59 -68.00
N SER A 230 17.29 57.51 -66.79
CA SER A 230 18.09 57.45 -65.55
C SER A 230 19.01 56.23 -65.50
N LYS A 231 18.67 55.16 -66.23
CA LYS A 231 19.52 53.98 -66.41
C LYS A 231 20.49 54.09 -67.60
N SER A 232 20.26 54.96 -68.58
CA SER A 232 21.09 55.02 -69.80
C SER A 232 22.25 56.03 -69.72
N THR A 233 22.31 56.90 -68.71
CA THR A 233 23.53 57.68 -68.39
C THR A 233 24.62 56.82 -67.70
N ILE A 234 24.44 55.50 -67.67
CA ILE A 234 25.28 54.52 -66.96
C ILE A 234 26.34 53.88 -67.87
N ASN A 235 26.31 54.09 -69.20
CA ASN A 235 27.24 53.43 -70.13
C ASN A 235 28.39 54.32 -70.64
N GLY A 236 28.80 55.33 -69.86
CA GLY A 236 30.13 55.95 -70.04
C GLY A 236 31.14 55.20 -69.19
N LYS A 237 32.22 54.67 -69.80
CA LYS A 237 33.36 53.98 -69.16
C LYS A 237 34.05 54.89 -68.12
N GLY A 238 33.42 55.07 -66.97
CA GLY A 238 33.89 55.85 -65.83
C GLY A 238 33.61 55.07 -64.56
N ARG A 239 34.69 54.58 -63.97
CA ARG A 239 34.80 53.84 -62.71
C ARG A 239 33.91 54.43 -61.60
N ILE A 240 33.48 53.54 -60.71
CA ILE A 240 32.72 53.74 -59.45
C ILE A 240 31.18 53.66 -59.60
N GLY A 241 30.68 52.42 -59.69
CA GLY A 241 29.40 51.98 -59.12
C GLY A 241 29.63 51.38 -57.72
N PRO A 242 28.57 51.06 -56.94
CA PRO A 242 28.71 50.63 -55.56
C PRO A 242 29.30 49.22 -55.47
N PHE A 243 30.63 49.15 -55.30
CA PHE A 243 31.39 48.07 -54.68
C PHE A 243 31.36 46.68 -55.34
N GLU A 244 31.90 46.60 -56.56
CA GLU A 244 32.66 45.42 -57.00
C GLU A 244 34.12 45.89 -57.18
N LEU A 245 34.96 45.66 -56.15
CA LEU A 245 36.35 45.31 -56.43
C LEU A 245 36.29 43.84 -56.85
N SER A 246 35.90 43.60 -58.10
CA SER A 246 36.21 42.32 -58.72
C SER A 246 37.73 42.27 -58.79
N SER A 247 38.28 41.37 -57.99
CA SER A 247 39.58 40.76 -58.16
C SER A 247 39.89 40.58 -59.64
N ASN A 248 40.68 41.50 -60.19
CA ASN A 248 41.53 41.14 -61.30
C ASN A 248 42.79 40.58 -60.63
N GLU A 249 42.89 39.27 -60.68
CA GLU A 249 44.15 38.56 -60.52
C GLU A 249 45.11 39.03 -61.62
N ASP A 250 45.82 40.12 -61.35
CA ASP A 250 47.10 40.38 -61.97
C ASP A 250 48.05 40.72 -60.83
N GLY A 251 48.98 39.79 -60.62
CA GLY A 251 49.92 39.80 -59.51
C GLY A 251 50.73 41.09 -59.45
N THR A 252 50.88 41.54 -58.21
CA THR A 252 51.89 42.44 -57.62
C THR A 252 51.31 43.73 -57.00
N ASN A 253 51.31 43.75 -55.66
CA ASN A 253 51.22 44.91 -54.77
C ASN A 253 49.90 45.72 -54.66
N GLU A 254 48.78 45.06 -54.36
CA GLU A 254 47.56 45.75 -53.85
C GLU A 254 46.96 45.14 -52.57
N LEU A 255 47.75 44.44 -51.76
CA LEU A 255 47.30 43.97 -50.44
C LEU A 255 47.18 45.11 -49.40
N SER A 256 47.62 46.33 -49.73
CA SER A 256 47.93 47.42 -48.80
C SER A 256 47.21 48.76 -49.03
N GLN A 257 46.09 48.83 -49.76
CA GLN A 257 45.28 50.06 -49.79
C GLN A 257 44.21 50.06 -48.69
N ASN A 258 44.44 50.86 -47.64
CA ASN A 258 43.46 51.16 -46.59
C ASN A 258 42.24 51.89 -47.19
N ILE A 259 41.04 51.40 -46.91
CA ILE A 259 39.79 51.90 -47.50
C ILE A 259 39.50 53.34 -47.08
N PHE A 260 39.87 53.74 -45.86
CA PHE A 260 39.73 55.13 -45.41
C PHE A 260 40.58 56.10 -46.26
N ASN A 261 41.74 55.66 -46.74
CA ASN A 261 42.57 56.47 -47.64
C ASN A 261 41.95 56.61 -49.03
N THR A 262 41.40 55.51 -49.57
CA THR A 262 40.71 55.52 -50.88
C THR A 262 39.48 56.43 -50.87
N PHE A 263 38.73 56.47 -49.76
CA PHE A 263 37.56 57.34 -49.60
C PHE A 263 37.87 58.64 -48.83
N SER A 264 39.14 59.00 -48.66
CA SER A 264 39.54 60.15 -47.84
C SER A 264 38.88 61.45 -48.31
N GLU A 265 38.86 61.74 -49.61
CA GLU A 265 38.19 62.93 -50.17
C GLU A 265 36.68 62.96 -49.85
N GLU A 266 36.01 61.81 -49.97
CA GLU A 266 34.57 61.69 -49.69
C GLU A 266 34.28 61.83 -48.20
N LEU A 267 35.10 61.25 -47.33
CA LEU A 267 35.00 61.40 -45.87
C LEU A 267 35.24 62.86 -45.46
N MET A 268 36.26 63.51 -46.02
CA MET A 268 36.53 64.93 -45.80
C MET A 268 35.36 65.81 -46.27
N TYR A 269 34.82 65.54 -47.45
CA TYR A 269 33.64 66.24 -47.97
C TYR A 269 32.41 65.98 -47.09
N PHE A 270 32.24 64.76 -46.61
CA PHE A 270 31.19 64.38 -45.68
C PHE A 270 31.29 65.21 -44.40
N PHE A 271 32.42 65.20 -43.70
CA PHE A 271 32.61 65.92 -42.44
C PHE A 271 32.44 67.43 -42.60
N ARG A 272 32.95 68.01 -43.69
CA ARG A 272 32.81 69.44 -44.00
C ARG A 272 31.34 69.85 -44.18
N LYS A 273 30.53 69.02 -44.82
CA LYS A 273 29.15 69.38 -45.23
C LYS A 273 28.07 68.84 -44.29
N SER A 274 28.32 67.74 -43.58
CA SER A 274 27.38 67.07 -42.68
C SER A 274 27.08 67.88 -41.41
N ARG A 275 28.01 68.78 -41.02
CA ARG A 275 28.00 69.53 -39.75
C ARG A 275 28.03 68.63 -38.52
N LYS A 276 28.48 67.38 -38.68
CA LYS A 276 28.70 66.44 -37.59
C LYS A 276 30.07 66.74 -36.99
N LYS A 277 30.07 67.04 -35.69
CA LYS A 277 31.26 67.29 -34.88
C LYS A 277 31.61 66.10 -33.99
N ILE A 278 30.67 65.18 -33.79
CA ILE A 278 30.86 64.03 -32.90
C ILE A 278 30.45 62.77 -33.63
N ILE A 279 31.35 61.80 -33.72
CA ILE A 279 31.05 60.47 -34.28
C ILE A 279 31.19 59.46 -33.16
N ILE A 280 30.15 58.66 -32.96
CA ILE A 280 30.09 57.69 -31.87
C ILE A 280 30.13 56.30 -32.50
N PHE A 281 31.18 55.54 -32.22
CA PHE A 281 31.32 54.17 -32.66
C PHE A 281 30.86 53.22 -31.56
N GLU A 282 29.91 52.36 -31.88
CA GLU A 282 29.40 51.32 -30.98
C GLU A 282 29.83 49.92 -31.44
N ASP A 283 30.06 49.04 -30.47
CA ASP A 283 30.33 47.61 -30.66
C ASP A 283 31.55 47.29 -31.56
N LEU A 284 32.56 48.18 -31.60
CA LEU A 284 33.83 47.92 -32.29
C LEU A 284 34.70 46.90 -31.57
N ASP A 285 34.52 46.77 -30.26
CA ASP A 285 35.25 45.85 -29.38
C ASP A 285 35.00 44.37 -29.68
N ARG A 286 33.90 44.01 -30.35
CA ARG A 286 33.57 42.62 -30.70
C ARG A 286 34.54 41.97 -31.69
N PHE A 287 35.27 42.76 -32.46
CA PHE A 287 36.14 42.27 -33.53
C PHE A 287 37.55 41.92 -33.06
N GLU A 288 37.90 42.18 -31.79
CA GLU A 288 39.16 41.78 -31.14
C GLU A 288 40.44 42.17 -31.93
N LYS A 289 40.38 43.23 -32.74
CA LYS A 289 41.49 43.70 -33.59
C LYS A 289 41.95 45.10 -33.16
N PRO A 290 43.10 45.25 -32.48
CA PRO A 290 43.60 46.56 -32.07
C PRO A 290 43.89 47.53 -33.24
N SER A 291 44.24 47.00 -34.42
CA SER A 291 44.61 47.76 -35.63
C SER A 291 43.53 48.73 -36.10
N ILE A 292 42.24 48.37 -36.01
CA ILE A 292 41.14 49.25 -36.43
C ILE A 292 41.09 50.56 -35.62
N PHE A 293 41.47 50.52 -34.33
CA PHE A 293 41.50 51.71 -33.48
C PHE A 293 42.64 52.65 -33.86
N GLN A 294 43.77 52.09 -34.30
CA GLN A 294 44.88 52.86 -34.84
C GLN A 294 44.45 53.61 -36.10
N GLU A 295 43.83 52.92 -37.05
CA GLU A 295 43.41 53.53 -38.32
C GLU A 295 42.31 54.60 -38.13
N LEU A 296 41.35 54.36 -37.24
CA LEU A 296 40.32 55.35 -36.92
C LEU A 296 40.91 56.59 -36.24
N ARG A 297 41.91 56.41 -35.37
CA ARG A 297 42.64 57.53 -34.76
C ARG A 297 43.39 58.33 -35.83
N GLU A 298 44.09 57.67 -36.74
CA GLU A 298 44.80 58.31 -37.86
C GLU A 298 43.84 59.09 -38.77
N LEU A 299 42.69 58.50 -39.12
CA LEU A 299 41.62 59.17 -39.86
C LEU A 299 41.16 60.43 -39.13
N ASN A 300 40.87 60.34 -37.84
CA ASN A 300 40.40 61.46 -37.05
C ASN A 300 41.43 62.60 -36.97
N LEU A 301 42.71 62.27 -36.79
CA LEU A 301 43.79 63.25 -36.82
C LEU A 301 43.87 63.95 -38.19
N ASN A 302 43.75 63.19 -39.28
CA ASN A 302 43.78 63.75 -40.63
C ASN A 302 42.57 64.63 -40.95
N VAL A 303 41.38 64.26 -40.45
CA VAL A 303 40.17 65.07 -40.55
C VAL A 303 40.32 66.40 -39.79
N ASN A 304 40.81 66.35 -38.54
CA ASN A 304 40.98 67.52 -37.68
C ASN A 304 42.07 68.49 -38.16
N LYS A 305 43.10 68.03 -38.90
CA LYS A 305 44.10 68.92 -39.51
C LYS A 305 43.50 69.92 -40.52
N ARG A 306 42.38 69.56 -41.15
CA ARG A 306 41.82 70.29 -42.31
C ARG A 306 40.37 70.74 -42.10
N GLN A 307 39.77 70.50 -40.94
CA GLN A 307 38.37 70.81 -40.61
C GLN A 307 38.23 71.32 -39.17
N PRO A 308 37.11 71.99 -38.82
CA PRO A 308 36.79 72.31 -37.43
C PRO A 308 36.73 71.04 -36.57
N LYS A 309 37.08 71.17 -35.28
CA LYS A 309 37.18 70.06 -34.32
C LYS A 309 36.07 69.02 -34.47
N ILE A 310 36.48 67.77 -34.71
CA ILE A 310 35.67 66.56 -34.74
C ILE A 310 36.19 65.60 -33.68
N VAL A 311 35.29 65.07 -32.86
CA VAL A 311 35.60 64.13 -31.78
C VAL A 311 35.03 62.76 -32.13
N PHE A 312 35.87 61.73 -32.08
CA PHE A 312 35.45 60.34 -32.19
C PHE A 312 35.29 59.77 -30.77
N VAL A 313 34.12 59.23 -30.49
CA VAL A 313 33.73 58.63 -29.21
C VAL A 313 33.56 57.14 -29.42
N TYR A 314 34.20 56.31 -28.60
CA TYR A 314 34.23 54.85 -28.74
C TYR A 314 33.56 54.21 -27.53
N SER A 315 32.53 53.39 -27.73
CA SER A 315 31.92 52.58 -26.66
C SER A 315 32.62 51.23 -26.59
N LEU A 316 33.42 50.98 -25.54
CA LEU A 316 34.37 49.86 -25.48
C LEU A 316 34.27 49.06 -24.19
N GLN A 317 34.60 47.77 -24.24
CA GLN A 317 34.75 46.95 -23.04
C GLN A 317 36.02 47.35 -22.26
N ASP A 318 36.14 46.93 -21.00
CA ASP A 318 37.38 47.17 -20.26
C ASP A 318 38.53 46.24 -20.69
N LYS A 319 38.20 45.06 -21.26
CA LYS A 319 39.17 44.02 -21.65
C LYS A 319 39.47 43.96 -23.16
N VAL A 320 39.11 44.98 -23.94
CA VAL A 320 39.17 44.96 -25.43
C VAL A 320 40.53 44.57 -26.00
N PHE A 321 41.61 44.88 -25.29
CA PHE A 321 42.96 44.62 -25.75
C PHE A 321 43.62 43.39 -25.09
N ILE A 322 42.91 42.59 -24.27
CA ILE A 322 43.48 41.41 -23.60
C ILE A 322 43.38 40.16 -24.50
N GLU A 323 42.21 39.90 -25.07
CA GLU A 323 41.92 38.66 -25.84
C GLU A 323 42.61 38.60 -27.22
N GLY A 324 42.95 39.76 -27.81
CA GLY A 324 43.62 39.83 -29.12
C GLY A 324 45.11 39.45 -29.07
N ILE A 325 45.75 39.54 -27.90
CA ILE A 325 47.19 39.35 -27.72
C ILE A 325 47.56 37.88 -27.56
N GLU A 326 46.72 37.09 -26.87
CA GLU A 326 46.93 35.64 -26.65
C GLU A 326 47.08 34.84 -27.98
N LYS A 327 46.59 35.37 -29.10
CA LYS A 327 46.70 34.73 -30.42
C LYS A 327 47.91 35.17 -31.25
N GLU A 328 48.52 36.32 -30.96
CA GLU A 328 49.68 36.83 -31.70
C GLU A 328 51.02 36.36 -31.10
N GLU A 329 51.13 36.19 -29.78
CA GLU A 329 52.37 35.71 -29.14
C GLU A 329 52.65 34.21 -29.38
N VAL A 330 51.63 33.40 -29.69
CA VAL A 330 51.79 31.96 -30.01
C VAL A 330 52.45 31.74 -31.39
N ALA A 331 52.55 32.78 -32.24
CA ALA A 331 53.13 32.67 -33.58
C ALA A 331 54.65 32.90 -33.66
N VAL A 332 55.34 33.19 -32.54
CA VAL A 332 56.79 33.44 -32.51
C VAL A 332 57.47 32.49 -31.52
N GLY A 333 57.72 31.26 -31.98
CA GLY A 333 58.47 30.26 -31.22
C GLY A 333 58.77 29.06 -32.10
N GLU A 334 59.79 29.17 -32.96
CA GLU A 334 60.37 28.03 -33.67
C GLU A 334 61.09 27.09 -32.68
N GLU A 335 60.97 25.79 -32.97
CA GLU A 335 61.50 24.64 -32.23
C GLU A 335 63.02 24.71 -31.97
N PRO A 336 63.49 24.01 -30.91
CA PRO A 336 64.67 23.18 -31.13
C PRO A 336 64.48 21.72 -30.72
N GLU A 337 65.22 20.91 -31.45
CA GLU A 337 65.29 19.45 -31.49
C GLU A 337 65.74 18.79 -30.18
N GLN A 338 65.52 17.47 -30.16
CA GLN A 338 65.77 16.49 -29.12
C GLN A 338 67.24 16.42 -28.63
N GLU A 339 67.44 16.14 -27.33
CA GLU A 339 68.44 15.16 -26.87
C GLU A 339 68.27 14.79 -25.37
N GLY A 340 68.23 13.48 -25.09
CA GLY A 340 69.10 12.82 -24.11
C GLY A 340 68.96 13.04 -22.58
N ASN A 341 68.57 11.94 -21.91
CA ASN A 341 69.20 11.35 -20.70
C ASN A 341 68.95 11.88 -19.25
N THR A 342 68.36 10.94 -18.48
CA THR A 342 68.75 10.41 -17.16
C THR A 342 68.59 11.20 -15.84
N SER A 343 67.90 10.50 -14.92
CA SER A 343 68.18 10.27 -13.49
C SER A 343 67.51 11.14 -12.40
N ASN A 344 66.77 10.41 -11.55
CA ASN A 344 66.62 10.45 -10.09
C ASN A 344 66.46 11.79 -9.34
N GLY A 345 65.44 11.83 -8.48
CA GLY A 345 65.42 12.68 -7.29
C GLY A 345 64.04 12.95 -6.73
N SER A 346 63.69 12.24 -5.65
CA SER A 346 62.57 12.54 -4.76
C SER A 346 62.71 13.93 -4.11
N ASP A 347 61.64 14.73 -4.11
CA ASP A 347 61.33 15.51 -2.90
C ASP A 347 59.85 15.95 -2.83
N LYS A 348 59.32 15.95 -1.60
CA LYS A 348 57.96 16.35 -1.26
C LYS A 348 57.83 17.87 -1.40
N GLY A 349 56.88 18.35 -2.20
CA GLY A 349 56.60 19.78 -2.36
C GLY A 349 55.17 20.06 -2.78
N VAL A 350 54.52 20.94 -2.00
CA VAL A 350 53.25 21.65 -2.20
C VAL A 350 52.92 21.88 -3.70
N PRO A 351 51.66 21.71 -4.15
CA PRO A 351 51.32 21.91 -5.56
C PRO A 351 51.57 23.37 -5.98
N ALA A 352 52.54 23.53 -6.87
CA ALA A 352 52.96 24.77 -7.50
C ALA A 352 52.01 25.20 -8.64
N SER A 353 50.70 25.28 -8.36
CA SER A 353 49.70 25.77 -9.33
C SER A 353 49.19 27.18 -9.05
N ALA A 354 49.65 27.82 -7.97
CA ALA A 354 49.19 29.15 -7.56
C ALA A 354 50.19 30.30 -7.84
N LEU A 355 51.43 30.02 -8.26
CA LEU A 355 52.44 31.09 -8.46
C LEU A 355 52.67 31.50 -9.92
N GLN A 356 52.35 30.67 -10.92
CA GLN A 356 52.58 31.01 -12.33
C GLN A 356 51.49 31.89 -12.95
N VAL A 357 50.25 31.84 -12.46
CA VAL A 357 49.11 32.61 -13.01
C VAL A 357 49.26 34.13 -12.77
N SER A 358 49.97 34.54 -11.71
CA SER A 358 50.09 35.95 -11.35
C SER A 358 51.01 36.77 -12.27
N GLY A 359 51.91 36.12 -13.02
CA GLY A 359 52.85 36.78 -13.92
C GLY A 359 52.24 37.15 -15.27
N GLU A 360 51.51 36.22 -15.90
CA GLU A 360 50.91 36.39 -17.23
C GLU A 360 49.70 37.35 -17.21
N GLU A 361 48.83 37.26 -16.20
CA GLU A 361 47.73 38.22 -16.03
C GLU A 361 48.23 39.65 -15.75
N ALA A 362 49.37 39.81 -15.08
CA ALA A 362 49.94 41.13 -14.81
C ALA A 362 50.49 41.78 -16.09
N ILE A 363 51.16 41.00 -16.94
CA ILE A 363 51.73 41.48 -18.22
C ILE A 363 50.64 41.86 -19.21
N SER A 364 49.58 41.04 -19.36
CA SER A 364 48.48 41.34 -20.29
C SER A 364 47.64 42.55 -19.86
N ASN A 365 47.49 42.77 -18.55
CA ASN A 365 46.80 43.94 -18.02
C ASN A 365 47.61 45.24 -18.24
N ASP A 366 48.93 45.19 -18.08
CA ASP A 366 49.82 46.33 -18.36
C ASP A 366 49.77 46.76 -19.83
N GLU A 367 49.72 45.80 -20.76
CA GLU A 367 49.61 46.10 -22.19
C GLU A 367 48.25 46.68 -22.59
N ASN A 368 47.15 46.17 -22.03
CA ASN A 368 45.81 46.74 -22.22
C ASN A 368 45.75 48.22 -21.76
N VAL A 369 46.41 48.55 -20.65
CA VAL A 369 46.54 49.95 -20.18
C VAL A 369 47.36 50.80 -21.17
N ARG A 370 48.49 50.27 -21.67
CA ARG A 370 49.32 50.95 -22.68
C ARG A 370 48.56 51.23 -23.98
N LEU A 371 47.80 50.25 -24.50
CA LEU A 371 47.03 50.40 -25.74
C LEU A 371 45.86 51.39 -25.58
N LYS A 372 45.18 51.41 -24.43
CA LYS A 372 44.18 52.45 -24.12
C LYS A 372 44.77 53.85 -24.17
N ALA A 373 45.95 54.05 -23.58
CA ALA A 373 46.65 55.35 -23.61
C ALA A 373 47.18 55.71 -25.01
N LYS A 374 47.53 54.70 -25.83
CA LYS A 374 47.98 54.89 -27.22
C LYS A 374 46.86 55.39 -28.14
N PHE A 375 45.65 54.82 -28.01
CA PHE A 375 44.55 55.07 -28.95
C PHE A 375 43.59 56.18 -28.53
N PHE A 376 43.47 56.48 -27.24
CA PHE A 376 42.47 57.44 -26.74
C PHE A 376 43.12 58.59 -25.97
N ASP A 377 42.63 59.81 -26.22
CA ASP A 377 43.10 61.02 -25.54
C ASP A 377 42.43 61.18 -24.16
N TYR A 378 41.25 60.58 -23.99
CA TYR A 378 40.50 60.58 -22.73
C TYR A 378 39.66 59.31 -22.59
N VAL A 379 39.65 58.72 -21.39
CA VAL A 379 38.89 57.50 -21.08
C VAL A 379 37.90 57.81 -19.97
N ILE A 380 36.61 57.54 -20.21
CA ILE A 380 35.52 57.73 -19.26
C ILE A 380 34.99 56.35 -18.84
N PRO A 381 35.26 55.91 -17.60
CA PRO A 381 34.68 54.68 -17.09
C PRO A 381 33.20 54.87 -16.77
N VAL A 382 32.34 53.94 -17.19
CA VAL A 382 30.92 53.90 -16.86
C VAL A 382 30.68 52.87 -15.77
N TYR A 383 30.06 53.32 -14.67
CA TYR A 383 29.69 52.45 -13.56
C TYR A 383 28.49 51.56 -13.94
N PRO A 384 28.47 50.29 -13.51
CA PRO A 384 27.31 49.39 -13.63
C PRO A 384 26.00 50.06 -13.21
N ILE A 385 25.07 50.27 -14.15
CA ILE A 385 23.71 50.72 -13.82
C ILE A 385 23.00 49.64 -13.00
N THR A 386 23.30 48.37 -13.30
CA THR A 386 22.96 47.22 -12.47
C THR A 386 24.19 46.69 -11.74
N SER A 387 24.10 46.72 -10.41
CA SER A 387 24.99 46.00 -9.50
C SER A 387 24.19 44.91 -8.82
N TYR A 388 24.86 43.90 -8.26
CA TYR A 388 24.22 42.83 -7.47
C TYR A 388 23.24 43.36 -6.41
N TYR A 389 23.52 44.54 -5.84
CA TYR A 389 22.65 45.19 -4.85
C TYR A 389 21.34 45.75 -5.43
N ASN A 390 21.32 46.11 -6.71
CA ASN A 390 20.18 46.78 -7.35
C ASN A 390 19.44 45.87 -8.35
N THR A 391 19.95 44.67 -8.63
CA THR A 391 19.35 43.71 -9.58
C THR A 391 17.91 43.37 -9.23
N MET A 392 17.58 43.12 -7.95
CA MET A 392 16.20 42.85 -7.53
C MET A 392 15.25 44.00 -7.92
N ALA A 393 15.68 45.25 -7.73
CA ALA A 393 14.88 46.41 -8.12
C ALA A 393 14.68 46.49 -9.64
N THR A 394 15.70 46.12 -10.43
CA THR A 394 15.62 46.03 -11.89
C THR A 394 14.66 44.93 -12.34
N ILE A 395 14.75 43.73 -11.77
CA ILE A 395 13.83 42.61 -12.06
C ILE A 395 12.40 43.05 -11.77
N LYS A 396 12.14 43.60 -10.57
CA LYS A 396 10.81 44.11 -10.20
C LYS A 396 10.32 45.24 -11.10
N ALA A 397 11.21 46.13 -11.54
CA ALA A 397 10.85 47.21 -12.45
C ALA A 397 10.44 46.68 -13.83
N GLU A 398 11.12 45.63 -14.32
CA GLU A 398 10.76 44.95 -15.56
C GLU A 398 9.45 44.17 -15.40
N MET A 399 9.29 43.40 -14.33
CA MET A 399 8.06 42.66 -14.03
C MET A 399 6.83 43.55 -13.97
N LYS A 400 6.94 44.79 -13.46
CA LYS A 400 5.82 45.75 -13.44
C LYS A 400 5.27 46.10 -14.83
N GLN A 401 6.01 45.84 -15.91
CA GLN A 401 5.52 46.02 -17.28
C GLN A 401 4.51 44.93 -17.68
N TYR A 402 4.53 43.79 -16.98
CA TYR A 402 3.75 42.59 -17.22
C TYR A 402 2.88 42.29 -15.98
N ASN A 403 1.67 42.85 -15.94
CA ASN A 403 0.56 42.56 -15.01
C ASN A 403 0.86 42.18 -13.52
N LYS A 404 0.34 42.95 -12.56
CA LYS A 404 0.66 42.88 -11.12
C LYS A 404 0.21 41.64 -10.32
N LYS A 405 -0.36 40.60 -10.94
CA LYS A 405 -0.96 39.47 -10.19
C LYS A 405 0.03 38.37 -9.77
N HIS A 406 1.19 38.27 -10.42
CA HIS A 406 2.16 37.21 -10.19
C HIS A 406 3.45 37.82 -9.62
N GLU A 407 3.49 38.01 -8.29
CA GLU A 407 4.68 38.51 -7.60
C GLU A 407 5.52 37.33 -7.08
N LEU A 408 6.82 37.34 -7.40
CA LEU A 408 7.82 36.46 -6.80
C LEU A 408 8.36 37.10 -5.52
N ASP A 409 8.77 36.27 -4.56
CA ASP A 409 9.24 36.76 -3.26
C ASP A 409 10.59 37.49 -3.34
N ASP A 410 10.75 38.50 -2.46
CA ASP A 410 11.93 39.37 -2.44
C ASP A 410 13.22 38.61 -2.12
N SER A 411 13.13 37.54 -1.32
CA SER A 411 14.30 36.75 -0.92
C SER A 411 14.87 36.00 -2.13
N PHE A 412 14.02 35.31 -2.87
CA PHE A 412 14.37 34.62 -4.12
C PHE A 412 14.94 35.59 -5.15
N LEU A 413 14.27 36.72 -5.41
CA LEU A 413 14.76 37.70 -6.38
C LEU A 413 16.11 38.32 -5.98
N LYS A 414 16.36 38.48 -4.69
CA LYS A 414 17.66 38.95 -4.18
C LYS A 414 18.75 37.89 -4.39
N GLN A 415 18.45 36.62 -4.15
CA GLN A 415 19.38 35.52 -4.37
C GLN A 415 19.71 35.33 -5.86
N MET A 416 18.69 35.31 -6.72
CA MET A 416 18.85 35.32 -8.19
C MET A 416 19.65 36.55 -8.67
N GLY A 417 19.50 37.68 -7.97
CA GLY A 417 20.20 38.92 -8.28
C GLY A 417 21.72 38.84 -8.18
N PHE A 418 22.29 37.88 -7.45
CA PHE A 418 23.74 37.64 -7.41
C PHE A 418 24.29 37.10 -8.75
N TYR A 419 23.46 36.38 -9.49
CA TYR A 419 23.84 35.74 -10.76
C TYR A 419 23.46 36.62 -11.96
N LEU A 420 22.32 37.31 -11.89
CA LEU A 420 21.78 38.16 -12.96
C LEU A 420 22.46 39.54 -13.00
N LYS A 421 23.63 39.62 -13.66
CA LYS A 421 24.42 40.86 -13.73
C LYS A 421 24.07 41.74 -14.94
N ASP A 422 23.62 41.15 -16.04
CA ASP A 422 23.28 41.86 -17.28
C ASP A 422 21.78 42.20 -17.35
N VAL A 423 21.46 43.48 -17.61
CA VAL A 423 20.08 43.96 -17.78
C VAL A 423 19.37 43.28 -18.95
N ARG A 424 20.09 42.99 -20.04
CA ARG A 424 19.52 42.31 -21.21
C ARG A 424 19.07 40.90 -20.85
N LEU A 425 19.89 40.19 -20.09
CA LEU A 425 19.57 38.85 -19.58
C LEU A 425 18.36 38.90 -18.64
N ILE A 426 18.29 39.91 -17.76
CA ILE A 426 17.12 40.14 -16.90
C ILE A 426 15.86 40.38 -17.73
N ILE A 427 15.91 41.28 -18.73
CA ILE A 427 14.77 41.58 -19.60
C ILE A 427 14.33 40.31 -20.32
N LEU A 428 15.27 39.53 -20.86
CA LEU A 428 14.98 38.29 -21.58
C LEU A 428 14.30 37.27 -20.67
N ILE A 429 14.89 36.96 -19.52
CA ILE A 429 14.35 36.01 -18.53
C ILE A 429 12.96 36.46 -18.05
N VAL A 430 12.78 37.73 -17.68
CA VAL A 430 11.47 38.24 -17.22
C VAL A 430 10.45 38.16 -18.35
N SER A 431 10.83 38.53 -19.58
CA SER A 431 9.92 38.49 -20.72
C SER A 431 9.49 37.06 -21.07
N GLU A 432 10.42 36.11 -21.12
CA GLU A 432 10.13 34.70 -21.36
C GLU A 432 9.29 34.12 -20.23
N PHE A 433 9.64 34.40 -18.97
CA PHE A 433 8.86 33.99 -17.80
C PHE A 433 7.38 34.38 -17.92
N PHE A 434 7.07 35.63 -18.27
CA PHE A 434 5.69 36.05 -18.48
C PHE A 434 5.05 35.45 -19.74
N MET A 435 5.82 35.15 -20.79
CA MET A 435 5.29 34.41 -21.94
C MET A 435 4.86 33.00 -21.52
N TYR A 436 5.72 32.26 -20.82
CA TYR A 436 5.40 30.92 -20.34
C TYR A 436 4.26 30.93 -19.31
N LEU A 437 4.22 31.89 -18.39
CA LEU A 437 3.08 32.07 -17.47
C LEU A 437 1.76 32.26 -18.21
N ASN A 438 1.71 33.13 -19.22
CA ASN A 438 0.47 33.39 -19.95
C ASN A 438 -0.02 32.17 -20.74
N VAL A 439 0.89 31.32 -21.22
CA VAL A 439 0.52 30.05 -21.87
C VAL A 439 0.04 29.05 -20.82
N SER A 440 0.76 28.89 -19.71
CA SER A 440 0.40 27.98 -18.61
C SER A 440 -0.90 28.35 -17.88
N THR A 441 -1.31 29.61 -17.83
CA THR A 441 -2.58 30.02 -17.21
C THR A 441 -3.82 29.73 -18.05
N ASN A 442 -3.65 29.38 -19.34
CA ASN A 442 -4.76 28.99 -20.21
C ASN A 442 -5.05 27.49 -20.16
N SER A 443 -4.08 26.67 -19.74
CA SER A 443 -4.32 25.29 -19.33
C SER A 443 -4.74 25.28 -17.85
N ASN A 444 -5.69 24.43 -17.46
CA ASN A 444 -6.30 24.42 -16.11
C ASN A 444 -5.34 23.97 -14.98
N SER A 445 -4.01 24.05 -15.16
CA SER A 445 -3.00 23.60 -14.19
C SER A 445 -2.82 24.63 -13.07
N LYS A 446 -3.48 24.38 -11.93
CA LYS A 446 -3.46 25.26 -10.75
C LYS A 446 -2.16 25.24 -9.93
N ASN A 447 -1.15 24.46 -10.30
CA ASN A 447 0.02 24.18 -9.45
C ASN A 447 1.37 24.37 -10.17
N SER A 448 1.66 25.57 -10.70
CA SER A 448 3.05 25.91 -11.08
C SER A 448 3.70 26.78 -9.99
N ASP A 449 4.77 26.28 -9.34
CA ASP A 449 5.61 27.13 -8.50
C ASP A 449 6.32 28.14 -9.42
N HIS A 450 5.86 29.40 -9.37
CA HIS A 450 6.42 30.47 -10.19
C HIS A 450 7.94 30.64 -9.99
N ARG A 451 8.50 30.26 -8.83
CA ARG A 451 9.95 30.31 -8.58
C ARG A 451 10.68 29.25 -9.40
N LYS A 452 10.12 28.04 -9.50
CA LYS A 452 10.68 26.96 -10.32
C LYS A 452 10.63 27.31 -11.81
N LEU A 453 9.50 27.84 -12.29
CA LEU A 453 9.41 28.34 -13.67
C LEU A 453 10.42 29.47 -13.95
N PHE A 454 10.51 30.49 -13.08
CA PHE A 454 11.47 31.57 -13.26
C PHE A 454 12.92 31.04 -13.27
N SER A 455 13.21 30.06 -12.42
CA SER A 455 14.51 29.40 -12.31
C SER A 455 14.86 28.58 -13.55
N LEU A 456 13.90 27.85 -14.11
CA LEU A 456 14.11 27.11 -15.36
C LEU A 456 14.29 28.05 -16.56
N ILE A 457 13.52 29.14 -16.64
CA ILE A 457 13.73 30.15 -17.69
C ILE A 457 15.10 30.82 -17.52
N ALA A 458 15.55 31.05 -16.28
CA ALA A 458 16.91 31.51 -16.04
C ALA A 458 17.93 30.44 -16.48
N TYR A 459 17.73 29.16 -16.16
CA TYR A 459 18.57 28.05 -16.61
C TYR A 459 18.71 28.01 -18.14
N LYS A 460 17.59 28.07 -18.86
CA LYS A 460 17.53 28.15 -20.33
C LYS A 460 18.39 29.27 -20.89
N ASN A 461 18.37 30.43 -20.24
CA ASN A 461 19.10 31.62 -20.69
C ASN A 461 20.58 31.62 -20.32
N PHE A 462 20.97 30.94 -19.23
CA PHE A 462 22.37 30.76 -18.84
C PHE A 462 23.05 29.58 -19.55
N PHE A 463 22.30 28.52 -19.88
CA PHE A 463 22.79 27.27 -20.45
C PHE A 463 21.95 26.82 -21.66
N PRO A 464 21.92 27.63 -22.75
CA PRO A 464 21.09 27.33 -23.91
C PRO A 464 21.45 25.99 -24.58
N ASP A 465 22.74 25.66 -24.67
CA ASP A 465 23.21 24.41 -25.28
C ASP A 465 22.76 23.16 -24.51
N ASP A 466 22.69 23.24 -23.19
CA ASP A 466 22.20 22.15 -22.36
C ASP A 466 20.67 22.08 -22.38
N TYR A 467 20.00 23.23 -22.38
CA TYR A 467 18.56 23.32 -22.52
C TYR A 467 18.07 22.78 -23.88
N GLU A 468 18.81 22.98 -24.96
CA GLU A 468 18.45 22.39 -26.27
C GLU A 468 18.46 20.85 -26.22
N LYS A 469 19.44 20.27 -25.50
CA LYS A 469 19.57 18.81 -25.31
C LYS A 469 18.40 18.19 -24.53
N LEU A 470 17.59 18.99 -23.84
CA LEU A 470 16.35 18.50 -23.21
C LEU A 470 15.44 17.83 -24.23
N SER A 471 15.38 18.37 -25.46
CA SER A 471 14.56 17.84 -26.55
C SER A 471 15.04 16.47 -27.06
N TYR A 472 16.28 16.10 -26.72
CA TYR A 472 16.95 14.88 -27.18
C TYR A 472 17.27 13.92 -26.02
N GLY A 473 16.79 14.18 -24.80
CA GLY A 473 16.99 13.32 -23.64
C GLY A 473 18.41 13.31 -23.04
N ASN A 474 19.31 14.19 -23.51
CA ASN A 474 20.75 14.14 -23.18
C ASN A 474 21.25 15.41 -22.45
N SER A 475 20.36 16.12 -21.76
CA SER A 475 20.73 17.28 -20.93
C SER A 475 21.15 16.87 -19.52
N ILE A 476 21.81 17.79 -18.81
CA ILE A 476 22.09 17.62 -17.37
C ILE A 476 20.81 17.35 -16.58
N LEU A 477 19.71 18.00 -16.94
CA LEU A 477 18.42 17.82 -16.26
C LEU A 477 17.84 16.42 -16.49
N ASN A 478 17.89 15.91 -17.73
CA ASN A 478 17.45 14.53 -18.01
C ASN A 478 18.29 13.53 -17.25
N THR A 479 19.61 13.71 -17.19
CA THR A 479 20.49 12.79 -16.49
C THR A 479 20.28 12.82 -14.98
N VAL A 480 20.10 14.00 -14.38
CA VAL A 480 19.96 14.13 -12.92
C VAL A 480 18.60 13.67 -12.42
N PHE A 481 17.54 13.87 -13.20
CA PHE A 481 16.16 13.55 -12.81
C PHE A 481 15.61 12.30 -13.51
N ASP A 482 16.49 11.46 -14.08
CA ASP A 482 16.12 10.11 -14.50
C ASP A 482 15.78 9.27 -13.27
N ALA A 483 14.71 8.48 -13.33
CA ALA A 483 14.18 7.73 -12.19
C ALA A 483 15.21 6.70 -11.67
N ASP A 484 15.83 5.93 -12.57
CA ASP A 484 16.84 4.92 -12.21
C ASP A 484 18.05 5.57 -11.55
N ILE A 485 18.47 6.74 -12.07
CA ILE A 485 19.58 7.51 -11.49
C ILE A 485 19.19 8.10 -10.14
N SER A 486 17.95 8.57 -9.99
CA SER A 486 17.47 9.13 -8.73
C SER A 486 17.51 8.09 -7.63
N ASP A 487 16.91 6.91 -7.87
CA ASP A 487 16.93 5.78 -6.95
C ASP A 487 18.35 5.31 -6.64
N TYR A 488 19.22 5.30 -7.65
CA TYR A 488 20.64 5.00 -7.45
C TYR A 488 21.33 6.02 -6.53
N LEU A 489 21.04 7.31 -6.66
CA LEU A 489 21.61 8.34 -5.79
C LEU A 489 21.06 8.25 -4.36
N TYR A 490 19.76 8.00 -4.18
CA TYR A 490 19.16 7.74 -2.86
C TYR A 490 19.79 6.53 -2.19
N SER A 491 19.82 5.38 -2.87
CA SER A 491 20.40 4.14 -2.35
C SER A 491 21.88 4.30 -1.99
N LYS A 492 22.67 5.03 -2.76
CA LYS A 492 24.09 5.28 -2.44
C LYS A 492 24.29 6.11 -1.18
N ILE A 493 23.48 7.15 -0.95
CA ILE A 493 23.55 7.92 0.30
C ILE A 493 23.14 7.05 1.48
N ILE A 494 22.02 6.33 1.35
CA ILE A 494 21.51 5.46 2.41
C ILE A 494 22.57 4.43 2.75
N GLU A 495 23.10 3.71 1.75
CA GLU A 495 24.18 2.73 1.90
C GLU A 495 25.36 3.33 2.65
N GLU A 496 25.89 4.49 2.27
CA GLU A 496 27.04 5.09 2.98
C GLU A 496 26.72 5.42 4.45
N LYS A 497 25.49 5.86 4.75
CA LYS A 497 25.10 6.30 6.09
C LYS A 497 24.66 5.15 6.99
N THR A 498 24.14 4.07 6.42
CA THR A 498 23.70 2.87 7.15
C THR A 498 24.79 1.79 7.21
N ASN A 499 25.83 1.82 6.37
CA ASN A 499 26.86 0.77 6.27
C ASN A 499 27.40 0.29 7.64
N LYS A 500 27.73 1.25 8.53
CA LYS A 500 28.23 0.91 9.87
C LYS A 500 27.22 0.14 10.72
N LEU A 501 25.95 0.56 10.66
CA LEU A 501 24.85 -0.08 11.38
C LEU A 501 24.49 -1.43 10.75
N GLU A 502 24.59 -1.57 9.43
CA GLU A 502 24.37 -2.86 8.75
C GLU A 502 25.45 -3.89 9.11
N ILE A 503 26.72 -3.47 9.18
CA ILE A 503 27.81 -4.32 9.66
C ILE A 503 27.53 -4.77 11.10
N GLU A 504 27.16 -3.84 11.98
CA GLU A 504 26.83 -4.14 13.38
C GLU A 504 25.62 -5.09 13.50
N LYS A 505 24.59 -4.92 12.67
CA LYS A 505 23.44 -5.83 12.55
C LYS A 505 23.87 -7.24 12.17
N ILE A 506 24.72 -7.39 11.16
CA ILE A 506 25.23 -8.70 10.69
C ILE A 506 26.06 -9.37 11.78
N GLU A 507 26.91 -8.62 12.49
CA GLU A 507 27.71 -9.14 13.60
C GLU A 507 26.82 -9.67 14.73
N LYS A 508 25.80 -8.91 15.14
CA LYS A 508 24.84 -9.31 16.20
C LYS A 508 23.99 -10.51 15.78
N ALA A 509 23.52 -10.56 14.53
CA ALA A 509 22.77 -11.69 14.00
C ALA A 509 23.62 -12.98 14.01
N ASN A 510 24.89 -12.87 13.61
CA ASN A 510 25.83 -13.99 13.66
C ASN A 510 26.15 -14.43 15.09
N GLU A 511 26.23 -13.50 16.04
CA GLU A 511 26.43 -13.80 17.46
C GLU A 511 25.24 -14.59 18.04
N ILE A 512 24.00 -14.16 17.77
CA ILE A 512 22.78 -14.88 18.17
C ILE A 512 22.80 -16.29 17.60
N LYS A 513 23.06 -16.42 16.29
CA LYS A 513 23.09 -17.72 15.60
C LYS A 513 24.10 -18.68 16.22
N ARG A 514 25.32 -18.20 16.52
CA ARG A 514 26.36 -19.02 17.18
C ARG A 514 25.93 -19.49 18.57
N ILE A 515 25.27 -18.63 19.34
CA ILE A 515 24.79 -18.97 20.69
C ILE A 515 23.68 -20.02 20.61
N GLU A 516 22.69 -19.81 19.73
CA GLU A 516 21.58 -20.75 19.53
C GLU A 516 22.09 -22.13 19.04
N GLU A 517 22.99 -22.16 18.05
CA GLU A 517 23.62 -23.40 17.58
C GLU A 517 24.40 -24.12 18.70
N SER A 518 25.16 -23.38 19.52
CA SER A 518 25.90 -23.98 20.64
C SER A 518 25.00 -24.55 21.72
N LEU A 519 23.84 -23.92 21.96
CA LEU A 519 22.85 -24.36 22.92
C LEU A 519 22.14 -25.62 22.43
N GLU A 520 21.77 -25.67 21.15
CA GLU A 520 21.17 -26.84 20.50
C GLU A 520 22.08 -28.07 20.59
N VAL A 521 23.39 -27.90 20.32
CA VAL A 521 24.39 -28.97 20.43
C VAL A 521 24.53 -29.44 21.88
N THR A 522 24.56 -28.52 22.83
CA THR A 522 24.70 -28.85 24.26
C THR A 522 23.45 -29.54 24.82
N LYS A 523 22.26 -29.05 24.44
CA LYS A 523 20.94 -29.65 24.76
C LYS A 523 20.88 -31.08 24.23
N ASN A 524 21.16 -31.28 22.95
CA ASN A 524 21.16 -32.60 22.33
C ASN A 524 22.15 -33.56 22.99
N LYS A 525 23.34 -33.09 23.34
CA LYS A 525 24.34 -33.92 24.03
C LYS A 525 23.89 -34.35 25.42
N LEU A 526 23.31 -33.42 26.20
CA LEU A 526 22.81 -33.69 27.56
C LEU A 526 21.61 -34.65 27.55
N LEU A 527 20.65 -34.42 26.66
CA LEU A 527 19.47 -35.28 26.52
C LEU A 527 19.85 -36.67 26.02
N LYS A 528 20.77 -36.79 25.06
CA LYS A 528 21.31 -38.10 24.63
C LYS A 528 22.04 -38.83 25.76
N SER A 529 22.87 -38.14 26.55
CA SER A 529 23.54 -38.76 27.69
C SER A 529 22.55 -39.24 28.76
N SER A 530 21.52 -38.44 29.05
CA SER A 530 20.45 -38.79 29.99
C SER A 530 19.66 -40.01 29.50
N TYR A 531 19.25 -40.00 28.22
CA TYR A 531 18.56 -41.14 27.59
C TYR A 531 19.41 -42.41 27.66
N PHE A 532 20.70 -42.32 27.34
CA PHE A 532 21.65 -43.42 27.37
C PHE A 532 21.83 -44.00 28.78
N GLU A 533 21.96 -43.15 29.80
CA GLU A 533 22.05 -43.57 31.20
C GLU A 533 20.78 -44.30 31.65
N MET A 534 19.60 -43.76 31.34
CA MET A 534 18.33 -44.42 31.67
C MET A 534 18.18 -45.76 30.95
N ARG A 535 18.58 -45.80 29.68
CA ARG A 535 18.61 -47.03 28.90
C ARG A 535 19.52 -48.06 29.56
N GLN A 536 20.70 -47.69 30.05
CA GLN A 536 21.58 -48.63 30.78
C GLN A 536 21.00 -49.08 32.12
N LYS A 537 20.31 -48.20 32.84
CA LYS A 537 19.73 -48.51 34.16
C LYS A 537 18.58 -49.50 34.06
N TYR A 538 17.69 -49.31 33.09
CA TYR A 538 16.43 -50.05 33.00
C TYR A 538 16.38 -51.09 31.87
N THR A 539 17.35 -51.08 30.95
CA THR A 539 17.39 -52.01 29.82
C THR A 539 18.70 -52.79 29.75
N ARG A 540 18.64 -54.08 29.37
CA ARG A 540 19.83 -54.86 28.99
C ARG A 540 20.19 -54.57 27.52
N ASN A 541 21.00 -53.55 27.22
CA ASN A 541 21.62 -53.16 25.92
C ASN A 541 20.81 -53.23 24.59
N ASN A 542 19.60 -53.81 24.56
CA ASN A 542 18.81 -54.19 23.39
C ASN A 542 17.33 -53.74 23.50
N TYR A 543 16.97 -52.89 24.47
CA TYR A 543 15.61 -52.35 24.57
C TYR A 543 15.64 -50.83 24.42
N ASN A 544 14.52 -50.29 23.95
CA ASN A 544 14.29 -48.88 23.69
C ASN A 544 13.04 -48.42 24.43
N PHE A 545 12.91 -47.12 24.67
CA PHE A 545 11.73 -46.56 25.31
C PHE A 545 10.60 -46.34 24.31
N ARG A 546 9.37 -46.57 24.75
CA ARG A 546 8.14 -46.47 23.96
C ARG A 546 7.14 -45.57 24.69
N ILE A 547 6.56 -44.63 23.95
CA ILE A 547 5.52 -43.70 24.43
C ILE A 547 4.40 -43.68 23.38
N ASP A 548 3.15 -43.88 23.80
CA ASP A 548 1.96 -43.90 22.92
C ASP A 548 2.12 -44.75 21.65
N GLY A 549 2.73 -45.92 21.80
CA GLY A 549 2.91 -46.84 20.67
C GLY A 549 4.17 -46.57 19.83
N THR A 550 4.81 -45.41 19.95
CA THR A 550 6.03 -45.02 19.21
C THR A 550 7.29 -45.42 19.96
N LEU A 551 8.20 -46.13 19.29
CA LEU A 551 9.48 -46.56 19.85
C LEU A 551 10.56 -45.54 19.48
N PHE A 552 11.31 -45.05 20.48
CA PHE A 552 12.37 -44.08 20.27
C PHE A 552 13.72 -44.74 20.49
N ASN A 553 14.69 -44.48 19.63
CA ASN A 553 16.08 -44.90 19.81
C ASN A 553 16.94 -43.79 20.44
N GLU A 554 18.24 -44.06 20.66
CA GLU A 554 19.17 -43.08 21.25
C GLU A 554 19.44 -41.87 20.35
N GLU A 555 19.37 -42.03 19.02
CA GLU A 555 19.49 -40.90 18.10
C GLU A 555 18.27 -39.97 18.18
N GLU A 556 17.10 -40.54 18.51
CA GLU A 556 15.79 -39.90 18.72
C GLU A 556 15.54 -39.48 20.18
N ALA A 557 16.60 -39.33 20.99
CA ALA A 557 16.48 -38.96 22.40
C ALA A 557 15.75 -37.62 22.61
N LEU A 558 15.93 -36.65 21.70
CA LEU A 558 15.24 -35.37 21.75
C LEU A 558 13.73 -35.56 21.57
N ASP A 559 13.33 -36.23 20.49
CA ASP A 559 11.94 -36.54 20.15
C ASP A 559 11.26 -37.37 21.25
N PHE A 560 12.00 -38.29 21.88
CA PHE A 560 11.54 -39.02 23.05
C PHE A 560 11.17 -38.09 24.20
N TYR A 561 12.06 -37.16 24.57
CA TYR A 561 11.82 -36.26 25.69
C TYR A 561 10.76 -35.20 25.37
N GLU A 562 10.66 -34.74 24.12
CA GLU A 562 9.57 -33.86 23.66
C GLU A 562 8.22 -34.57 23.72
N LYS A 563 8.14 -35.81 23.20
CA LYS A 563 6.93 -36.62 23.31
C LYS A 563 6.57 -36.86 24.77
N LEU A 564 7.55 -37.23 25.59
CA LEU A 564 7.34 -37.41 27.03
C LEU A 564 6.79 -36.14 27.68
N TYR A 565 7.31 -34.96 27.34
CA TYR A 565 6.80 -33.69 27.85
C TYR A 565 5.39 -33.36 27.35
N GLU A 566 5.01 -33.73 26.13
CA GLU A 566 3.62 -33.56 25.67
C GLU A 566 2.63 -34.41 26.47
N VAL A 567 3.02 -35.66 26.76
CA VAL A 567 2.07 -36.65 27.28
C VAL A 567 2.22 -36.94 28.77
N HIS A 568 3.25 -36.41 29.47
CA HIS A 568 3.48 -36.69 30.90
C HIS A 568 2.32 -36.31 31.84
N LEU A 569 1.39 -35.46 31.39
CA LEU A 569 0.16 -35.13 32.13
C LEU A 569 -0.98 -36.14 31.88
N LEU A 570 -0.90 -36.91 30.80
CA LEU A 570 -1.91 -37.87 30.35
C LEU A 570 -1.50 -39.32 30.64
N ILE A 571 -0.20 -39.61 30.67
CA ILE A 571 0.36 -40.91 30.98
C ILE A 571 1.26 -40.82 32.22
N ASN A 572 1.25 -41.86 33.06
CA ASN A 572 2.12 -41.94 34.24
C ASN A 572 3.29 -42.91 34.08
N THR A 573 3.41 -43.60 32.93
CA THR A 573 4.41 -44.65 32.72
C THR A 573 5.05 -44.59 31.33
N VAL A 574 6.36 -44.84 31.25
CA VAL A 574 7.10 -45.09 30.00
C VAL A 574 7.24 -46.60 29.78
N GLN A 575 6.98 -47.08 28.57
CA GLN A 575 7.14 -48.50 28.23
C GLN A 575 8.57 -48.82 27.81
N VAL A 576 9.12 -49.94 28.26
CA VAL A 576 10.36 -50.52 27.74
C VAL A 576 10.01 -51.67 26.82
N ALA A 577 10.40 -51.57 25.54
CA ALA A 577 10.07 -52.56 24.52
C ALA A 577 11.28 -52.90 23.63
N GLN A 578 11.29 -54.12 23.11
CA GLN A 578 12.25 -54.58 22.11
C GLN A 578 11.73 -54.29 20.69
N GLN A 579 12.63 -54.21 19.70
CA GLN A 579 12.28 -53.98 18.29
C GLN A 579 11.41 -55.09 17.66
N ALA A 580 11.25 -56.25 18.33
CA ALA A 580 10.41 -57.36 17.90
C ALA A 580 9.18 -57.53 18.83
N ASN A 581 7.99 -57.48 18.25
CA ASN A 581 6.65 -57.43 18.89
C ASN A 581 6.25 -58.64 19.78
N SER A 582 7.17 -59.51 20.17
CA SER A 582 6.85 -60.83 20.76
C SER A 582 7.23 -60.99 22.24
N TYR A 583 7.76 -59.96 22.89
CA TYR A 583 8.19 -60.01 24.30
C TYR A 583 7.40 -59.02 25.17
N PRO A 584 7.14 -59.34 26.45
CA PRO A 584 6.37 -58.49 27.34
C PRO A 584 7.07 -57.14 27.56
N SER A 585 6.34 -56.05 27.32
CA SER A 585 6.78 -54.69 27.67
C SER A 585 6.69 -54.51 29.19
N THR A 586 7.64 -53.76 29.75
CA THR A 586 7.62 -53.36 31.16
C THR A 586 7.30 -51.88 31.26
N ASN A 587 6.38 -51.52 32.14
CA ASN A 587 6.01 -50.12 32.40
C ASN A 587 6.87 -49.60 33.55
N ILE A 588 7.51 -48.46 33.33
CA ILE A 588 8.26 -47.71 34.36
C ILE A 588 7.46 -46.47 34.68
N GLU A 589 7.17 -46.20 35.96
CA GLU A 589 6.53 -44.93 36.33
C GLU A 589 7.44 -43.75 35.98
N ILE A 590 6.89 -42.67 35.43
CA ILE A 590 7.65 -41.48 35.04
C ILE A 590 8.42 -40.89 36.23
N LYS A 591 7.88 -40.98 37.45
CA LYS A 591 8.56 -40.56 38.68
C LYS A 591 9.78 -41.44 39.03
N GLU A 592 9.75 -42.71 38.66
CA GLU A 592 10.88 -43.65 38.83
C GLU A 592 11.85 -43.60 37.63
N PHE A 593 11.41 -43.06 36.49
CA PHE A 593 12.23 -42.88 35.29
C PHE A 593 13.37 -41.89 35.53
N PHE A 594 13.12 -40.82 36.29
CA PHE A 594 14.16 -39.89 36.76
C PHE A 594 14.78 -40.39 38.07
N THR A 595 16.10 -40.31 38.21
CA THR A 595 16.84 -41.01 39.27
C THR A 595 17.19 -40.14 40.46
N GLN A 596 17.20 -38.83 40.28
CA GLN A 596 17.40 -37.83 41.33
C GLN A 596 16.20 -36.90 41.43
N ASP A 597 15.85 -36.53 42.67
CA ASP A 597 14.82 -35.53 42.93
C ASP A 597 15.14 -34.21 42.19
N GLY A 598 14.28 -33.84 41.23
CA GLY A 598 14.41 -32.63 40.44
C GLY A 598 15.03 -32.79 39.05
N GLU A 599 15.50 -33.98 38.65
CA GLU A 599 15.97 -34.26 37.27
C GLU A 599 14.86 -34.02 36.23
N GLU A 600 13.63 -34.45 36.52
CA GLU A 600 12.43 -34.19 35.70
C GLU A 600 12.27 -32.69 35.43
N ASN A 601 12.35 -31.87 36.49
CA ASN A 601 12.27 -30.42 36.38
C ASN A 601 13.41 -29.82 35.55
N ILE A 602 14.62 -30.37 35.61
CA ILE A 602 15.77 -29.89 34.84
C ILE A 602 15.61 -30.23 33.35
N VAL A 603 15.21 -31.47 33.03
CA VAL A 603 14.97 -31.93 31.66
C VAL A 603 13.82 -31.16 31.02
N PHE A 604 12.71 -30.98 31.73
CA PHE A 604 11.58 -30.21 31.24
C PHE A 604 11.88 -28.70 31.12
N LYS A 605 12.72 -28.13 32.00
CA LYS A 605 13.25 -26.75 31.81
C LYS A 605 14.13 -26.62 30.58
N LEU A 606 14.96 -27.63 30.28
CA LEU A 606 15.80 -27.66 29.07
C LEU A 606 14.97 -27.78 27.78
N LEU A 607 13.83 -28.48 27.82
CA LEU A 607 12.89 -28.57 26.69
C LEU A 607 12.11 -27.26 26.47
N LYS A 608 11.76 -26.55 27.55
CA LYS A 608 10.98 -25.30 27.52
C LYS A 608 11.79 -24.04 27.18
N TYR A 609 13.08 -24.17 26.86
CA TYR A 609 14.03 -23.06 26.63
C TYR A 609 14.22 -22.09 27.82
N GLU A 610 13.95 -22.52 29.06
CA GLU A 610 14.16 -21.71 30.27
C GLU A 610 15.49 -22.06 30.96
N VAL A 611 16.60 -21.83 30.24
CA VAL A 611 17.90 -21.60 30.92
C VAL A 611 18.03 -20.08 31.06
N ASP A 612 17.59 -19.55 32.21
CA ASP A 612 17.38 -18.13 32.49
C ASP A 612 18.51 -17.20 32.01
N THR A 613 19.76 -17.66 32.04
CA THR A 613 20.94 -16.89 31.66
C THR A 613 21.18 -16.80 30.15
N VAL A 614 21.02 -17.90 29.39
CA VAL A 614 21.25 -17.89 27.93
C VAL A 614 20.03 -17.32 27.19
N SER A 615 18.83 -17.65 27.66
CA SER A 615 17.58 -17.02 27.19
C SER A 615 17.60 -15.50 27.42
N GLY A 616 18.12 -15.04 28.57
CA GLY A 616 18.31 -13.63 28.87
C GLY A 616 19.29 -12.93 27.93
N LEU A 617 20.43 -13.56 27.60
CA LEU A 617 21.45 -12.99 26.73
C LEU A 617 21.00 -12.93 25.26
N VAL A 618 20.36 -13.98 24.75
CA VAL A 618 19.75 -13.98 23.41
C VAL A 618 18.63 -12.96 23.32
N LYS A 619 17.80 -12.82 24.37
CA LYS A 619 16.76 -11.79 24.43
C LYS A 619 17.34 -10.37 24.42
N GLN A 620 18.46 -10.15 25.11
CA GLN A 620 19.17 -8.87 25.07
C GLN A 620 19.74 -8.58 23.68
N LEU A 621 20.42 -9.54 23.06
CA LEU A 621 20.98 -9.38 21.71
C LEU A 621 19.89 -9.17 20.65
N LYS A 622 18.76 -9.87 20.75
CA LYS A 622 17.59 -9.65 19.87
C LYS A 622 17.00 -8.25 20.05
N LYS A 623 17.00 -7.72 21.27
CA LYS A 623 16.57 -6.34 21.55
C LYS A 623 17.54 -5.32 20.95
N GLU A 624 18.85 -5.50 21.14
CA GLU A 624 19.88 -4.65 20.53
C GLU A 624 19.79 -4.68 18.98
N LEU A 625 19.55 -5.85 18.39
CA LEU A 625 19.36 -5.99 16.95
C LEU A 625 18.10 -5.25 16.46
N GLN A 626 16.99 -5.34 17.19
CA GLN A 626 15.79 -4.55 16.90
C GLN A 626 16.05 -3.04 17.01
N GLU A 627 16.82 -2.59 18.01
CA GLU A 627 17.17 -1.17 18.14
C GLU A 627 18.01 -0.68 16.95
N ILE A 628 18.96 -1.49 16.45
CA ILE A 628 19.75 -1.18 15.25
C ILE A 628 18.86 -1.12 14.00
N GLU A 629 17.92 -2.06 13.83
CA GLU A 629 16.99 -2.06 12.70
C GLU A 629 16.08 -0.81 12.70
N VAL A 630 15.61 -0.39 13.87
CA VAL A 630 14.86 0.86 14.02
C VAL A 630 15.72 2.08 13.67
N GLN A 631 17.01 2.08 14.03
CA GLN A 631 17.93 3.17 13.67
C GLN A 631 18.21 3.23 12.17
N ILE A 632 18.39 2.09 11.51
CA ILE A 632 18.57 2.01 10.05
C ILE A 632 17.31 2.55 9.37
N LYS A 633 16.14 2.04 9.73
CA LYS A 633 14.86 2.49 9.18
C LYS A 633 14.63 3.99 9.41
N GLY A 634 14.94 4.48 10.61
CA GLY A 634 14.86 5.91 10.91
C GLY A 634 15.83 6.78 10.11
N GLN A 635 16.96 6.23 9.64
CA GLN A 635 17.84 6.92 8.69
C GLN A 635 17.28 6.86 7.27
N GLU A 636 16.80 5.71 6.82
CA GLU A 636 16.15 5.54 5.52
C GLU A 636 14.99 6.53 5.35
N ASP A 637 14.06 6.57 6.32
CA ASP A 637 12.92 7.49 6.32
C ASP A 637 13.38 8.95 6.22
N LYS A 638 14.40 9.33 7.00
CA LYS A 638 14.97 10.69 7.00
C LYS A 638 15.56 11.09 5.64
N TYR A 639 16.17 10.16 4.90
CA TYR A 639 16.76 10.44 3.60
C TYR A 639 15.73 10.36 2.47
N ASN A 640 14.72 9.49 2.59
CA ASN A 640 13.58 9.43 1.68
C ASN A 640 12.74 10.72 1.75
N GLU A 641 12.60 11.32 2.94
CA GLU A 641 11.94 12.63 3.12
C GLU A 641 12.83 13.84 2.74
N MET A 642 14.11 13.61 2.43
CA MET A 642 15.04 14.70 2.13
C MET A 642 14.82 15.22 0.71
N ASN A 643 14.85 16.54 0.56
CA ASN A 643 14.74 17.13 -0.78
C ASN A 643 15.91 16.71 -1.68
N TYR A 644 15.60 16.36 -2.92
CA TYR A 644 16.53 15.77 -3.87
C TYR A 644 17.74 16.66 -4.16
N GLY A 645 17.59 17.98 -4.15
CA GLY A 645 18.70 18.93 -4.27
C GLY A 645 19.74 18.82 -3.15
N LYS A 646 19.30 18.49 -1.93
CA LYS A 646 20.22 18.22 -0.80
C LYS A 646 20.93 16.87 -0.97
N ILE A 647 20.29 15.90 -1.60
CA ILE A 647 20.89 14.60 -1.93
C ILE A 647 21.99 14.80 -2.96
N ILE A 648 21.70 15.54 -4.04
CA ILE A 648 22.69 15.96 -5.03
C ILE A 648 23.86 16.69 -4.36
N GLN A 649 23.58 17.61 -3.42
CA GLN A 649 24.60 18.32 -2.67
C GLN A 649 25.49 17.36 -1.88
N LEU A 650 24.90 16.48 -1.08
CA LEU A 650 25.63 15.54 -0.23
C LEU A 650 26.55 14.68 -1.09
N ILE A 651 26.04 14.03 -2.14
CA ILE A 651 26.82 13.16 -3.03
C ILE A 651 27.93 13.93 -3.74
N SER A 652 27.64 15.15 -4.19
CA SER A 652 28.63 16.01 -4.84
C SER A 652 29.78 16.36 -3.89
N ASP A 653 29.52 16.50 -2.59
CA ASP A 653 30.50 16.92 -1.59
C ASP A 653 31.34 15.75 -1.04
N SER A 654 30.78 14.54 -0.93
CA SER A 654 31.42 13.39 -0.29
C SER A 654 32.21 12.45 -1.21
N ASN A 655 32.29 12.72 -2.53
CA ASN A 655 32.99 11.86 -3.50
C ASN A 655 32.54 10.37 -3.41
N MET A 656 31.24 10.10 -3.16
CA MET A 656 30.73 8.75 -2.85
C MET A 656 30.63 7.81 -4.06
N LEU A 657 30.71 8.33 -5.28
CA LEU A 657 30.48 7.57 -6.52
C LEU A 657 31.76 6.87 -6.98
N ASN A 658 31.71 5.54 -7.08
CA ASN A 658 32.87 4.69 -7.37
C ASN A 658 32.81 4.04 -8.76
N CYS A 659 33.49 4.64 -9.73
CA CYS A 659 34.15 3.98 -10.88
C CYS A 659 33.41 2.90 -11.71
N THR A 660 32.07 2.90 -11.83
CA THR A 660 31.36 2.22 -12.93
C THR A 660 31.23 3.14 -14.18
N GLU A 661 30.79 2.62 -15.34
CA GLU A 661 30.56 3.45 -16.53
C GLU A 661 29.40 4.46 -16.33
N THR A 662 28.34 4.03 -15.65
CA THR A 662 27.22 4.88 -15.18
C THR A 662 27.70 5.93 -14.19
N ASP A 663 28.62 5.58 -13.27
CA ASP A 663 29.22 6.56 -12.36
C ASP A 663 30.06 7.61 -13.10
N ARG A 664 30.76 7.26 -14.20
CA ARG A 664 31.60 8.25 -14.90
C ARG A 664 30.77 9.36 -15.57
N SER A 665 29.66 9.01 -16.21
CA SER A 665 28.78 10.01 -16.84
C SER A 665 28.12 10.89 -15.76
N LEU A 666 27.62 10.28 -14.68
CA LEU A 666 27.03 10.98 -13.53
C LEU A 666 28.01 11.88 -12.79
N VAL A 667 29.21 11.39 -12.48
CA VAL A 667 30.27 12.18 -11.86
C VAL A 667 30.63 13.38 -12.73
N SER A 668 30.64 13.23 -14.05
CA SER A 668 30.88 14.37 -14.95
C SER A 668 29.78 15.44 -14.86
N VAL A 669 28.52 15.02 -14.71
CA VAL A 669 27.35 15.90 -14.58
C VAL A 669 27.33 16.58 -13.22
N LEU A 670 27.49 15.82 -12.12
CA LEU A 670 27.56 16.35 -10.77
C LEU A 670 28.73 17.31 -10.58
N ASN A 671 29.90 17.04 -11.19
CA ASN A 671 31.02 17.97 -11.19
C ASN A 671 30.71 19.27 -11.94
N LYS A 672 29.95 19.23 -13.05
CA LYS A 672 29.50 20.45 -13.73
C LYS A 672 28.58 21.28 -12.83
N ILE A 673 27.65 20.63 -12.12
CA ILE A 673 26.74 21.28 -11.16
C ILE A 673 27.54 21.90 -10.00
N LYS A 674 28.46 21.14 -9.39
CA LYS A 674 29.32 21.59 -8.29
C LYS A 674 30.19 22.78 -8.70
N ASN A 675 30.84 22.71 -9.85
CA ASN A 675 31.78 23.74 -10.31
C ASN A 675 31.08 25.01 -10.83
N ASN A 676 29.82 24.92 -11.26
CA ASN A 676 29.05 26.09 -11.68
C ASN A 676 28.21 26.68 -10.54
N SER A 677 28.59 27.87 -10.07
CA SER A 677 27.93 28.53 -8.93
C SER A 677 26.42 28.80 -9.10
N PHE A 678 25.93 28.95 -10.34
CA PHE A 678 24.51 29.18 -10.62
C PHE A 678 23.73 27.86 -10.66
N MET A 679 24.25 26.83 -11.35
CA MET A 679 23.65 25.48 -11.30
C MET A 679 23.56 24.98 -9.87
N ARG A 680 24.67 25.07 -9.11
CA ARG A 680 24.71 24.69 -7.69
C ARG A 680 23.57 25.33 -6.89
N TYR A 681 23.32 26.62 -7.09
CA TYR A 681 22.24 27.33 -6.41
C TYR A 681 20.87 26.80 -6.84
N LEU A 682 20.65 26.56 -8.13
CA LEU A 682 19.38 26.04 -8.63
C LEU A 682 19.07 24.64 -8.12
N PHE A 683 20.02 23.71 -8.24
CA PHE A 683 19.84 22.32 -7.83
C PHE A 683 19.80 22.18 -6.29
N TYR A 684 20.72 22.78 -5.54
CA TYR A 684 20.79 22.57 -4.08
C TYR A 684 19.64 23.25 -3.30
N ASN A 685 18.89 24.16 -3.93
CA ASN A 685 17.72 24.81 -3.34
C ASN A 685 16.40 24.34 -3.99
N ASP A 686 16.43 23.28 -4.80
CA ASP A 686 15.23 22.66 -5.41
C ASP A 686 14.40 23.63 -6.25
N LEU A 687 15.11 24.57 -6.88
CA LEU A 687 14.54 25.53 -7.81
C LEU A 687 14.37 24.95 -9.22
N VAL A 688 14.97 23.79 -9.47
CA VAL A 688 14.72 22.94 -10.64
C VAL A 688 14.58 21.51 -10.13
N ASP A 689 13.60 20.79 -10.66
CA ASP A 689 13.17 19.46 -10.25
C ASP A 689 12.69 18.65 -11.47
N ALA A 690 12.29 17.38 -11.26
CA ALA A 690 11.79 16.49 -12.30
C ALA A 690 10.57 17.06 -13.07
N ALA A 691 9.83 18.00 -12.47
CA ALA A 691 8.72 18.70 -13.11
C ALA A 691 9.14 19.70 -14.21
N TYR A 692 10.44 19.80 -14.53
CA TYR A 692 10.94 20.72 -15.55
C TYR A 692 10.27 20.52 -16.93
N TYR A 693 9.84 19.30 -17.27
CA TYR A 693 9.28 18.94 -18.58
C TYR A 693 8.02 19.76 -18.92
N TYR A 694 7.16 20.03 -17.95
CA TYR A 694 5.93 20.82 -18.14
C TYR A 694 6.19 22.26 -18.58
N TYR A 695 7.37 22.78 -18.24
CA TYR A 695 7.75 24.14 -18.59
C TYR A 695 8.47 24.21 -19.95
N ILE A 696 8.77 23.08 -20.60
CA ILE A 696 9.40 23.03 -21.93
C ILE A 696 8.33 23.03 -23.02
N SER A 697 7.26 22.24 -22.85
CA SER A 697 6.14 22.16 -23.78
C SER A 697 4.82 22.34 -23.04
N PRO A 698 4.24 23.56 -23.02
CA PRO A 698 2.88 23.77 -22.53
C PRO A 698 1.80 23.09 -23.38
N ALA A 699 2.16 22.46 -24.51
CA ALA A 699 1.26 21.90 -25.51
C ALA A 699 0.96 20.41 -25.30
N GLY A 700 1.09 19.89 -24.07
CA GLY A 700 0.52 18.59 -23.67
C GLY A 700 -1.00 18.66 -23.40
N ASP A 701 -1.69 19.52 -24.15
CA ASP A 701 -3.05 20.03 -23.88
C ASP A 701 -4.19 19.05 -24.27
N ASP A 702 -3.92 17.75 -24.35
CA ASP A 702 -4.96 16.73 -24.54
C ASP A 702 -5.36 16.03 -23.22
N LEU A 703 -4.75 16.44 -22.09
CA LEU A 703 -5.01 15.91 -20.75
C LEU A 703 -5.74 16.93 -19.88
N ASP A 704 -6.79 16.47 -19.20
CA ASP A 704 -7.55 17.30 -18.26
C ASP A 704 -6.69 17.74 -17.06
N GLY A 705 -7.12 18.79 -16.36
CA GLY A 705 -6.36 19.36 -15.24
C GLY A 705 -6.12 18.39 -14.07
N ILE A 706 -6.97 17.37 -13.92
CA ILE A 706 -6.80 16.28 -12.95
C ILE A 706 -5.66 15.36 -13.40
N ASP A 707 -5.67 14.93 -14.66
CA ASP A 707 -4.66 14.04 -15.26
C ASP A 707 -3.28 14.68 -15.25
N SER A 708 -3.20 15.96 -15.63
CA SER A 708 -1.96 16.72 -15.56
C SER A 708 -1.43 16.83 -14.12
N SER A 709 -2.32 17.07 -13.15
CA SER A 709 -1.94 17.13 -11.74
C SER A 709 -1.50 15.77 -11.19
N PHE A 710 -2.12 14.69 -11.66
CA PHE A 710 -1.78 13.33 -11.27
C PHE A 710 -0.38 12.96 -11.78
N ILE A 711 -0.09 13.16 -13.07
CA ILE A 711 1.26 12.90 -13.62
C ILE A 711 2.30 13.75 -12.87
N TYR A 712 1.97 15.00 -12.52
CA TYR A 712 2.85 15.86 -11.74
C TYR A 712 3.17 15.28 -10.35
N SER A 713 2.18 14.71 -9.65
CA SER A 713 2.44 14.04 -8.37
C SER A 713 3.32 12.82 -8.51
N VAL A 714 3.13 12.03 -9.57
CA VAL A 714 3.98 10.85 -9.83
C VAL A 714 5.43 11.26 -10.04
N LEU A 715 5.68 12.27 -10.88
CA LEU A 715 7.03 12.74 -11.21
C LEU A 715 7.76 13.39 -10.04
N GLU A 716 7.06 14.09 -9.15
CA GLU A 716 7.70 14.67 -7.97
C GLU A 716 7.91 13.64 -6.84
N GLY A 717 7.51 12.38 -7.04
CA GLY A 717 7.50 11.38 -5.98
C GLY A 717 6.55 11.75 -4.83
N ARG A 718 5.50 12.55 -5.11
CA ARG A 718 4.54 12.98 -4.10
C ARG A 718 3.41 11.97 -3.99
N GLU A 719 3.23 11.51 -2.76
CA GLU A 719 2.16 10.59 -2.40
C GLU A 719 0.79 11.30 -2.37
N HIS A 720 -0.23 10.60 -2.85
CA HIS A 720 -1.62 11.08 -2.85
C HIS A 720 -2.61 9.94 -2.56
N GLU A 721 -3.82 10.34 -2.19
CA GLU A 721 -5.00 9.48 -2.13
C GLU A 721 -5.35 8.95 -3.54
N ASP A 722 -6.07 7.84 -3.61
CA ASP A 722 -6.52 7.20 -4.85
C ASP A 722 -7.17 8.20 -5.82
N THR A 723 -6.39 8.65 -6.80
CA THR A 723 -6.81 9.72 -7.72
C THR A 723 -7.36 9.10 -9.00
N LYS A 724 -8.64 9.31 -9.28
CA LYS A 724 -9.26 8.83 -10.52
C LYS A 724 -8.81 9.68 -11.71
N VAL A 725 -8.04 9.07 -12.59
CA VAL A 725 -7.58 9.64 -13.86
C VAL A 725 -8.73 9.65 -14.88
N THR A 726 -8.91 10.72 -15.64
CA THR A 726 -9.96 10.83 -16.67
C THR A 726 -9.62 10.11 -17.97
N ASP A 727 -8.43 10.34 -18.55
CA ASP A 727 -7.97 9.66 -19.77
C ASP A 727 -6.81 8.69 -19.45
N VAL A 728 -7.18 7.50 -18.99
CA VAL A 728 -6.22 6.51 -18.45
C VAL A 728 -5.19 6.07 -19.49
N GLU A 729 -5.61 5.86 -20.74
CA GLU A 729 -4.70 5.44 -21.82
C GLU A 729 -3.65 6.52 -22.11
N LYS A 730 -4.07 7.79 -22.21
CA LYS A 730 -3.11 8.88 -22.44
C LYS A 730 -2.20 9.08 -21.24
N VAL A 731 -2.72 9.05 -20.02
CA VAL A 731 -1.89 9.20 -18.81
C VAL A 731 -0.85 8.09 -18.70
N TYR A 732 -1.24 6.84 -18.96
CA TYR A 732 -0.28 5.73 -19.01
C TYR A 732 0.81 5.98 -20.06
N LYS A 733 0.43 6.35 -21.30
CA LYS A 733 1.41 6.62 -22.38
C LYS A 733 2.36 7.76 -22.04
N GLU A 734 1.86 8.83 -21.42
CA GLU A 734 2.70 9.95 -20.99
C GLU A 734 3.65 9.52 -19.86
N LEU A 735 3.16 8.80 -18.85
CA LEU A 735 3.99 8.25 -17.76
C LEU A 735 5.07 7.29 -18.29
N ASP A 736 4.73 6.43 -19.25
CA ASP A 736 5.66 5.51 -19.91
C ASP A 736 6.72 6.27 -20.74
N LEU A 737 6.29 7.26 -21.55
CA LEU A 737 7.18 8.09 -22.37
C LEU A 737 8.19 8.88 -21.52
N ILE A 738 7.75 9.42 -20.38
CA ILE A 738 8.61 10.19 -19.47
C ILE A 738 9.36 9.30 -18.47
N LYS A 739 9.14 7.98 -18.51
CA LYS A 739 9.67 7.02 -17.53
C LYS A 739 9.37 7.41 -16.07
N GLY A 740 8.10 7.74 -15.80
CA GLY A 740 7.64 8.05 -14.45
C GLY A 740 7.71 6.81 -13.54
N ASP A 741 8.04 7.01 -12.27
CA ASP A 741 8.04 5.92 -11.29
C ASP A 741 6.60 5.57 -10.89
N PHE A 742 6.12 4.42 -11.38
CA PHE A 742 4.78 3.93 -11.13
C PHE A 742 4.50 3.63 -9.66
N LYS A 743 5.51 3.53 -8.79
CA LYS A 743 5.31 3.49 -7.32
C LYS A 743 4.50 4.68 -6.81
N TYR A 744 4.63 5.85 -7.42
CA TYR A 744 3.88 7.05 -7.05
C TYR A 744 2.59 7.24 -7.87
N ALA A 745 2.31 6.37 -8.85
CA ALA A 745 1.12 6.40 -9.70
C ALA A 745 -0.10 5.78 -8.99
N TYR A 746 -0.44 6.31 -7.83
CA TYR A 746 -1.49 5.78 -6.94
C TYR A 746 -2.90 6.08 -7.46
N SER A 747 -3.34 5.30 -8.44
CA SER A 747 -4.65 5.41 -9.09
C SER A 747 -5.22 4.04 -9.43
N SER A 748 -6.39 3.71 -8.87
CA SER A 748 -7.03 2.41 -9.02
C SER A 748 -7.50 2.11 -10.44
N ASN A 749 -7.97 3.11 -11.18
CA ASN A 749 -8.38 2.92 -12.58
C ASN A 749 -7.20 2.86 -13.55
N LEU A 750 -6.08 3.53 -13.23
CA LEU A 750 -4.82 3.35 -13.95
C LEU A 750 -4.23 1.95 -13.73
N LEU A 751 -4.20 1.48 -12.48
CA LEU A 751 -3.78 0.12 -12.14
C LEU A 751 -4.59 -0.91 -12.94
N TRP A 752 -5.91 -0.74 -13.00
CA TRP A 752 -6.77 -1.64 -13.78
C TRP A 752 -6.43 -1.66 -15.27
N TYR A 753 -6.17 -0.51 -15.87
CA TYR A 753 -5.73 -0.43 -17.27
C TYR A 753 -4.39 -1.14 -17.50
N MET A 754 -3.45 -1.02 -16.57
CA MET A 754 -2.14 -1.65 -16.67
C MET A 754 -2.22 -3.18 -16.55
N VAL A 755 -3.04 -3.69 -15.62
CA VAL A 755 -3.32 -5.13 -15.50
C VAL A 755 -3.99 -5.66 -16.77
N LYS A 756 -4.93 -4.90 -17.35
CA LYS A 756 -5.60 -5.26 -18.62
C LYS A 756 -4.66 -5.35 -19.82
N ASN A 757 -3.59 -4.56 -19.85
CA ASN A 757 -2.63 -4.53 -20.95
C ASN A 757 -1.34 -5.31 -20.65
N ASP A 758 -1.31 -6.10 -19.56
CA ASP A 758 -0.18 -6.95 -19.17
C ASP A 758 1.14 -6.19 -18.91
N CYS A 759 1.05 -5.00 -18.32
CA CYS A 759 2.19 -4.15 -17.96
C CYS A 759 2.78 -4.56 -16.60
N THR A 760 3.36 -5.76 -16.52
CA THR A 760 3.72 -6.45 -15.26
C THR A 760 4.68 -5.67 -14.37
N SER A 761 5.75 -5.10 -14.94
CA SER A 761 6.75 -4.34 -14.19
C SER A 761 6.16 -3.14 -13.47
N GLU A 762 5.23 -2.45 -14.13
CA GLU A 762 4.70 -1.18 -13.69
C GLU A 762 3.57 -1.38 -12.67
N TYR A 763 2.66 -2.34 -12.90
CA TYR A 763 1.53 -2.55 -11.98
C TYR A 763 1.96 -3.19 -10.65
N THR A 764 3.00 -4.02 -10.68
CA THR A 764 3.52 -4.67 -9.46
C THR A 764 4.05 -3.65 -8.46
N MET A 765 4.64 -2.55 -8.92
CA MET A 765 5.10 -1.43 -8.06
C MET A 765 3.94 -0.78 -7.29
N ILE A 766 2.79 -0.60 -7.93
CA ILE A 766 1.58 -0.05 -7.27
C ILE A 766 1.01 -1.06 -6.28
N ILE A 767 0.97 -2.35 -6.65
CA ILE A 767 0.49 -3.41 -5.76
C ILE A 767 1.34 -3.51 -4.50
N ASP A 768 2.66 -3.54 -4.66
CA ASP A 768 3.61 -3.61 -3.56
C ASP A 768 3.38 -2.48 -2.54
N LYS A 769 3.04 -1.29 -3.03
CA LYS A 769 2.76 -0.13 -2.18
C LYS A 769 1.48 -0.32 -1.36
N PHE A 770 0.32 -0.50 -2.00
CA PHE A 770 -0.95 -0.55 -1.24
C PHE A 770 -1.03 -1.76 -0.31
N VAL A 771 -0.36 -2.87 -0.66
CA VAL A 771 -0.26 -4.05 0.21
C VAL A 771 0.61 -3.76 1.44
N LYS A 772 1.80 -3.17 1.25
CA LYS A 772 2.69 -2.79 2.38
C LYS A 772 2.05 -1.73 3.30
N GLU A 773 1.32 -0.77 2.74
CA GLU A 773 0.63 0.28 3.49
C GLU A 773 -0.71 -0.19 4.09
N LYS A 774 -1.15 -1.40 3.77
CA LYS A 774 -2.45 -1.96 4.15
C LYS A 774 -3.64 -1.06 3.74
N ASP A 775 -3.56 -0.42 2.58
CA ASP A 775 -4.62 0.46 2.08
C ASP A 775 -5.77 -0.33 1.46
N ARG A 776 -6.73 -0.65 2.32
CA ARG A 776 -7.97 -1.32 1.95
C ARG A 776 -8.81 -0.53 0.95
N SER A 777 -8.85 0.79 1.07
CA SER A 777 -9.75 1.63 0.28
C SER A 777 -9.37 1.62 -1.20
N PHE A 778 -8.06 1.68 -1.46
CA PHE A 778 -7.48 1.54 -2.79
C PHE A 778 -7.78 0.16 -3.39
N PHE A 779 -7.56 -0.91 -2.62
CA PHE A 779 -7.87 -2.27 -3.05
C PHE A 779 -9.35 -2.43 -3.41
N GLU A 780 -10.27 -1.90 -2.60
CA GLU A 780 -11.70 -1.91 -2.92
C GLU A 780 -12.03 -1.16 -4.22
N ASN A 781 -11.40 -0.02 -4.47
CA ASN A 781 -11.64 0.79 -5.67
C ASN A 781 -11.07 0.13 -6.93
N PHE A 782 -9.93 -0.54 -6.83
CA PHE A 782 -9.35 -1.34 -7.92
C PHE A 782 -10.32 -2.44 -8.38
N LEU A 783 -10.99 -3.11 -7.44
CA LEU A 783 -11.98 -4.14 -7.74
C LEU A 783 -13.29 -3.56 -8.33
N LYS A 784 -13.61 -2.28 -8.10
CA LYS A 784 -14.87 -1.62 -8.53
C LYS A 784 -14.90 -1.10 -9.97
N SER A 785 -13.79 -1.09 -10.72
CA SER A 785 -13.68 -0.35 -12.01
C SER A 785 -14.80 -0.63 -13.04
N ASP A 786 -15.25 0.37 -13.79
CA ASP A 786 -16.53 0.40 -14.54
C ASP A 786 -16.60 -0.43 -15.86
N ASP A 787 -15.62 -1.26 -16.19
CA ASP A 787 -15.60 -2.01 -17.47
C ASP A 787 -16.24 -3.43 -17.36
N ASP A 788 -16.68 -3.95 -18.51
CA ASP A 788 -17.48 -5.19 -18.70
C ASP A 788 -17.15 -6.37 -17.76
N LYS A 789 -18.17 -6.88 -17.04
CA LYS A 789 -18.09 -7.99 -16.06
C LYS A 789 -17.30 -9.22 -16.58
N CYS A 790 -17.54 -9.61 -17.83
CA CYS A 790 -16.98 -10.82 -18.44
C CYS A 790 -15.45 -10.73 -18.71
N SER A 791 -14.89 -9.51 -18.77
CA SER A 791 -13.44 -9.30 -18.98
C SER A 791 -12.67 -9.27 -17.67
N LYS A 792 -13.32 -8.97 -16.53
CA LYS A 792 -12.70 -8.87 -15.21
C LYS A 792 -12.21 -10.23 -14.67
N GLU A 793 -12.99 -11.28 -14.88
CA GLU A 793 -12.73 -12.63 -14.35
C GLU A 793 -11.42 -13.23 -14.88
N ARG A 794 -11.03 -12.92 -16.12
CA ARG A 794 -9.85 -13.52 -16.77
C ARG A 794 -8.56 -12.73 -16.61
N ILE A 795 -8.66 -11.42 -16.40
CA ILE A 795 -7.56 -10.47 -16.46
C ILE A 795 -6.91 -10.21 -15.10
N ILE A 796 -7.68 -10.29 -14.00
CA ILE A 796 -7.20 -9.91 -12.65
C ILE A 796 -6.42 -11.05 -11.96
N LYS A 797 -6.31 -12.22 -12.61
CA LYS A 797 -5.67 -13.43 -12.07
C LYS A 797 -4.24 -13.17 -11.58
N ASP A 798 -3.37 -12.68 -12.45
CA ASP A 798 -1.94 -12.54 -12.12
C ASP A 798 -1.70 -11.40 -11.10
N ALA A 799 -2.50 -10.34 -11.17
CA ALA A 799 -2.50 -9.28 -10.15
C ALA A 799 -2.94 -9.80 -8.78
N MET A 800 -3.99 -10.64 -8.71
CA MET A 800 -4.45 -11.27 -7.45
C MET A 800 -3.41 -12.24 -6.89
N VAL A 801 -2.76 -13.04 -7.74
CA VAL A 801 -1.63 -13.89 -7.34
C VAL A 801 -0.51 -13.04 -6.74
N TYR A 802 -0.18 -11.91 -7.39
CA TYR A 802 0.84 -11.00 -6.88
C TYR A 802 0.46 -10.42 -5.51
N VAL A 803 -0.77 -9.91 -5.35
CA VAL A 803 -1.26 -9.42 -4.03
C VAL A 803 -1.11 -10.51 -2.94
N LEU A 804 -1.52 -11.75 -3.23
CA LEU A 804 -1.48 -12.87 -2.27
C LEU A 804 -0.07 -13.36 -1.95
N THR A 805 0.85 -13.25 -2.91
CA THR A 805 2.26 -13.62 -2.71
C THR A 805 3.04 -12.51 -1.98
N THR A 806 2.70 -11.23 -2.19
CA THR A 806 3.29 -10.09 -1.46
C THR A 806 2.91 -10.12 0.03
N ASP A 807 1.62 -10.19 0.37
CA ASP A 807 1.16 -10.39 1.76
C ASP A 807 -0.20 -11.09 1.79
N PHE A 808 -0.16 -12.39 2.08
CA PHE A 808 -1.36 -13.22 2.22
C PHE A 808 -2.33 -12.71 3.31
N SER A 809 -1.80 -12.13 4.40
CA SER A 809 -2.63 -11.62 5.50
C SER A 809 -3.45 -10.42 5.08
N PHE A 810 -2.96 -9.62 4.11
CA PHE A 810 -3.67 -8.44 3.62
C PHE A 810 -5.04 -8.81 3.02
N VAL A 811 -5.11 -9.80 2.12
CA VAL A 811 -6.41 -10.20 1.54
C VAL A 811 -7.29 -10.87 2.58
N LYS A 812 -6.73 -11.76 3.40
CA LYS A 812 -7.43 -12.45 4.49
C LYS A 812 -8.12 -11.48 5.45
N ASP A 813 -7.39 -10.48 5.93
CA ASP A 813 -7.89 -9.52 6.92
C ASP A 813 -8.92 -8.55 6.31
N ASN A 814 -8.82 -8.27 5.00
CA ASN A 814 -9.69 -7.31 4.31
C ASN A 814 -10.90 -7.94 3.61
N PHE A 815 -10.90 -9.26 3.36
CA PHE A 815 -11.94 -9.97 2.61
C PHE A 815 -13.35 -9.75 3.18
N VAL A 816 -13.50 -9.89 4.51
CA VAL A 816 -14.78 -9.72 5.23
C VAL A 816 -15.41 -8.36 4.95
N TYR A 817 -14.58 -7.35 4.69
CA TYR A 817 -15.01 -5.98 4.57
C TYR A 817 -15.26 -5.51 3.14
N LEU A 818 -14.95 -6.34 2.14
CA LEU A 818 -15.25 -6.04 0.74
C LEU A 818 -16.76 -5.91 0.50
N GLN A 819 -17.15 -5.14 -0.52
CA GLN A 819 -18.55 -5.10 -0.95
C GLN A 819 -18.98 -6.44 -1.57
N LYS A 820 -20.28 -6.76 -1.48
CA LYS A 820 -20.91 -7.98 -2.02
C LYS A 820 -20.43 -8.39 -3.42
N GLU A 821 -20.37 -7.44 -4.34
CA GLU A 821 -19.98 -7.70 -5.73
C GLU A 821 -18.48 -8.01 -5.87
N ASN A 822 -17.63 -7.35 -5.08
CA ASN A 822 -16.19 -7.59 -5.06
C ASN A 822 -15.84 -8.94 -4.43
N LYS A 823 -16.56 -9.33 -3.37
CA LYS A 823 -16.43 -10.64 -2.72
C LYS A 823 -16.67 -11.79 -3.71
N LYS A 824 -17.79 -11.71 -4.45
CA LYS A 824 -18.11 -12.62 -5.56
C LYS A 824 -17.01 -12.68 -6.60
N MET A 825 -16.54 -11.52 -7.07
CA MET A 825 -15.51 -11.45 -8.11
C MET A 825 -14.17 -12.09 -7.67
N VAL A 826 -13.74 -11.83 -6.43
CA VAL A 826 -12.52 -12.45 -5.87
C VAL A 826 -12.69 -13.97 -5.79
N ALA A 827 -13.83 -14.46 -5.31
CA ALA A 827 -14.13 -15.88 -5.26
C ALA A 827 -14.18 -16.52 -6.67
N GLU A 828 -14.82 -15.88 -7.64
CA GLU A 828 -14.90 -16.34 -9.04
C GLU A 828 -13.49 -16.49 -9.62
N ASN A 829 -12.66 -15.45 -9.50
CA ASN A 829 -11.31 -15.43 -10.06
C ASN A 829 -10.42 -16.54 -9.46
N ILE A 830 -10.51 -16.74 -8.15
CA ILE A 830 -9.75 -17.78 -7.44
C ILE A 830 -10.18 -19.17 -7.90
N VAL A 831 -11.49 -19.47 -7.94
CA VAL A 831 -11.95 -20.84 -8.19
C VAL A 831 -11.84 -21.22 -9.68
N THR A 832 -12.08 -20.27 -10.58
CA THR A 832 -11.86 -20.46 -12.02
C THR A 832 -10.38 -20.75 -12.34
N ASN A 833 -9.44 -20.15 -11.59
CA ASN A 833 -7.99 -20.29 -11.81
C ASN A 833 -7.27 -21.07 -10.69
N ILE A 834 -7.99 -21.92 -9.95
CA ILE A 834 -7.55 -22.51 -8.68
C ILE A 834 -6.21 -23.26 -8.77
N GLU A 835 -5.95 -23.97 -9.88
CA GLU A 835 -4.70 -24.70 -10.09
C GLU A 835 -3.49 -23.76 -10.16
N HIS A 836 -3.65 -22.59 -10.78
CA HIS A 836 -2.57 -21.62 -10.88
C HIS A 836 -2.34 -20.89 -9.56
N PHE A 837 -3.40 -20.60 -8.81
CA PHE A 837 -3.27 -20.04 -7.46
C PHE A 837 -2.61 -21.06 -6.50
N ASP A 838 -2.96 -22.35 -6.59
CA ASP A 838 -2.32 -23.43 -5.80
C ASP A 838 -0.81 -23.52 -6.11
N GLU A 839 -0.43 -23.44 -7.40
CA GLU A 839 0.97 -23.47 -7.83
C GLU A 839 1.79 -22.27 -7.32
N GLN A 840 1.21 -21.06 -7.33
CA GLN A 840 1.94 -19.82 -7.03
C GLN A 840 1.87 -19.41 -5.54
N VAL A 841 0.72 -19.58 -4.89
CA VAL A 841 0.46 -19.12 -3.51
C VAL A 841 0.68 -20.25 -2.49
N GLY A 842 0.43 -21.49 -2.89
CA GLY A 842 0.55 -22.69 -2.05
C GLY A 842 -0.77 -23.13 -1.41
N ARG A 843 -0.93 -24.46 -1.31
CA ARG A 843 -2.19 -25.12 -0.94
C ARG A 843 -2.80 -24.69 0.37
N ASP A 844 -2.02 -24.64 1.45
CA ASP A 844 -2.55 -24.34 2.79
C ASP A 844 -3.19 -22.94 2.83
N LYS A 845 -2.54 -21.98 2.19
CA LYS A 845 -3.03 -20.60 2.02
C LYS A 845 -4.28 -20.55 1.14
N MET A 846 -4.33 -21.36 0.08
CA MET A 846 -5.52 -21.46 -0.78
C MET A 846 -6.71 -22.05 -0.05
N ASN A 847 -6.52 -23.13 0.71
CA ASN A 847 -7.56 -23.72 1.54
C ASN A 847 -8.10 -22.70 2.55
N GLU A 848 -7.22 -21.87 3.12
CA GLU A 848 -7.64 -20.82 4.06
C GLU A 848 -8.48 -19.72 3.40
N ILE A 849 -8.12 -19.21 2.22
CA ILE A 849 -8.95 -18.22 1.51
C ILE A 849 -10.26 -18.82 1.00
N LEU A 850 -10.22 -20.03 0.45
CA LEU A 850 -11.44 -20.72 0.02
C LEU A 850 -12.38 -20.96 1.20
N SER A 851 -11.83 -21.25 2.38
CA SER A 851 -12.61 -21.31 3.63
C SER A 851 -13.27 -19.97 3.96
N LEU A 852 -12.61 -18.84 3.75
CA LEU A 852 -13.23 -17.52 3.93
C LEU A 852 -14.35 -17.27 2.92
N CYS A 853 -14.13 -17.62 1.65
CA CYS A 853 -15.13 -17.45 0.59
C CYS A 853 -16.36 -18.35 0.81
N ILE A 854 -16.17 -19.60 1.20
CA ILE A 854 -17.28 -20.54 1.46
C ILE A 854 -18.09 -20.14 2.71
N ASN A 855 -17.46 -19.52 3.70
CA ASN A 855 -18.14 -19.04 4.90
C ASN A 855 -18.74 -17.62 4.75
N ASP A 856 -18.60 -16.99 3.59
CA ASP A 856 -19.16 -15.68 3.28
C ASP A 856 -20.42 -15.81 2.41
N TYR A 857 -21.54 -15.24 2.87
CA TYR A 857 -22.84 -15.34 2.22
C TYR A 857 -22.84 -14.92 0.73
N ASP A 858 -22.06 -13.89 0.39
CA ASP A 858 -22.03 -13.37 -0.98
C ASP A 858 -21.18 -14.24 -1.91
N SER A 859 -20.11 -14.84 -1.40
CA SER A 859 -19.11 -15.60 -2.18
C SER A 859 -19.42 -17.10 -2.26
N PHE A 860 -20.19 -17.62 -1.31
CA PHE A 860 -20.50 -19.03 -1.13
C PHE A 860 -20.97 -19.71 -2.42
N GLU A 861 -22.01 -19.16 -3.07
CA GLU A 861 -22.66 -19.76 -4.24
C GLU A 861 -21.67 -20.00 -5.39
N VAL A 862 -20.78 -19.04 -5.63
CA VAL A 862 -19.75 -19.11 -6.68
C VAL A 862 -18.82 -20.29 -6.42
N VAL A 863 -18.26 -20.37 -5.22
CA VAL A 863 -17.26 -21.38 -4.89
C VAL A 863 -17.88 -22.77 -4.92
N THR A 864 -19.06 -22.92 -4.33
CA THR A 864 -19.77 -24.21 -4.32
C THR A 864 -20.21 -24.66 -5.70
N ARG A 865 -20.61 -23.75 -6.60
CA ARG A 865 -21.03 -24.13 -7.96
C ARG A 865 -19.85 -24.60 -8.81
N ASP A 866 -18.74 -23.86 -8.84
CA ASP A 866 -17.58 -24.26 -9.64
C ASP A 866 -16.92 -25.53 -9.09
N LEU A 867 -16.81 -25.66 -7.75
CA LEU A 867 -16.41 -26.91 -7.13
C LEU A 867 -17.41 -28.04 -7.43
N SER A 868 -18.71 -27.79 -7.62
CA SER A 868 -19.68 -28.84 -7.96
C SER A 868 -19.56 -29.39 -9.39
N GLU A 869 -19.01 -28.62 -10.33
CA GLU A 869 -18.98 -28.98 -11.75
C GLU A 869 -17.74 -29.81 -12.15
N ASP A 870 -16.65 -29.74 -11.38
CA ASP A 870 -15.36 -30.41 -11.70
C ASP A 870 -14.93 -31.42 -10.63
N THR A 871 -15.07 -32.71 -10.94
CA THR A 871 -14.70 -33.83 -10.05
C THR A 871 -13.23 -33.86 -9.63
N ARG A 872 -12.30 -33.29 -10.43
CA ARG A 872 -10.89 -33.22 -10.02
C ARG A 872 -10.64 -32.13 -8.98
N LYS A 873 -11.35 -31.01 -9.09
CA LYS A 873 -11.29 -29.94 -8.08
C LYS A 873 -11.94 -30.39 -6.78
N GLN A 874 -13.01 -31.19 -6.86
CA GLN A 874 -13.69 -31.78 -5.70
C GLN A 874 -12.73 -32.59 -4.82
N ASP A 875 -12.09 -33.61 -5.41
CA ASP A 875 -11.16 -34.47 -4.69
C ASP A 875 -9.96 -33.73 -4.09
N ARG A 876 -9.50 -32.68 -4.78
CA ARG A 876 -8.26 -31.99 -4.45
C ARG A 876 -8.43 -30.91 -3.37
N TYR A 877 -9.56 -30.20 -3.34
CA TYR A 877 -9.73 -29.01 -2.48
C TYR A 877 -10.83 -29.17 -1.42
N CYS A 878 -11.84 -30.02 -1.61
CA CYS A 878 -12.97 -30.10 -0.67
C CYS A 878 -12.63 -30.72 0.69
N ARG A 879 -11.52 -31.45 0.83
CA ARG A 879 -11.18 -32.16 2.08
C ARG A 879 -10.84 -31.26 3.27
N ASP A 880 -10.32 -30.07 3.01
CA ASP A 880 -9.77 -29.17 4.03
C ASP A 880 -10.61 -27.90 4.24
N ILE A 881 -11.74 -27.78 3.54
CA ILE A 881 -12.57 -26.57 3.52
C ILE A 881 -13.97 -26.91 4.02
N TYR A 882 -14.45 -26.19 5.05
CA TYR A 882 -15.74 -26.46 5.67
C TYR A 882 -16.55 -25.18 5.96
N ILE A 883 -17.86 -25.27 5.73
CA ILE A 883 -18.87 -24.29 6.13
C ILE A 883 -19.15 -24.43 7.63
N ARG A 884 -18.87 -23.41 8.42
CA ARG A 884 -19.09 -23.43 9.88
C ARG A 884 -20.57 -23.45 10.25
N ASN A 885 -21.39 -22.68 9.54
CA ASN A 885 -22.82 -22.54 9.82
C ASN A 885 -23.62 -22.59 8.51
N LEU A 886 -24.26 -23.73 8.24
CA LEU A 886 -25.08 -23.96 7.04
C LEU A 886 -26.31 -23.07 7.01
N GLU A 887 -26.93 -22.82 8.17
CA GLU A 887 -28.10 -21.95 8.26
C GLU A 887 -27.72 -20.54 7.80
N GLU A 888 -26.69 -19.94 8.40
CA GLU A 888 -26.25 -18.59 8.04
C GLU A 888 -25.73 -18.46 6.60
N ALA A 889 -25.08 -19.49 6.05
CA ALA A 889 -24.61 -19.48 4.66
C ALA A 889 -25.75 -19.60 3.64
N LEU A 890 -26.90 -20.17 4.03
CA LEU A 890 -28.03 -20.49 3.14
C LEU A 890 -29.30 -19.68 3.44
N ASP A 891 -29.33 -18.88 4.50
CA ASP A 891 -30.52 -18.15 4.94
C ASP A 891 -30.70 -16.80 4.21
N ASP A 892 -31.26 -16.91 3.01
CA ASP A 892 -32.24 -15.96 2.49
C ASP A 892 -33.35 -16.81 1.86
N ALA A 893 -34.61 -16.51 2.22
CA ALA A 893 -35.82 -17.29 1.95
C ALA A 893 -36.23 -17.45 0.46
N GLN A 894 -35.28 -17.47 -0.47
CA GLN A 894 -35.45 -17.81 -1.88
C GLN A 894 -34.35 -18.74 -2.47
N LYS A 895 -33.30 -19.13 -1.73
CA LYS A 895 -32.33 -20.14 -2.20
C LYS A 895 -32.69 -21.59 -1.84
N SER A 896 -33.86 -21.80 -1.26
CA SER A 896 -34.39 -23.12 -0.83
C SER A 896 -34.82 -24.06 -1.98
N GLU A 897 -34.55 -23.74 -3.25
CA GLU A 897 -34.89 -24.60 -4.40
C GLU A 897 -33.69 -25.26 -5.08
N ASP A 898 -32.44 -24.84 -4.80
CA ASP A 898 -31.23 -25.47 -5.39
C ASP A 898 -30.80 -26.71 -4.60
N ILE A 899 -31.68 -27.72 -4.60
CA ILE A 899 -31.42 -29.06 -4.02
C ILE A 899 -30.09 -29.63 -4.51
N ALA A 900 -29.68 -29.30 -5.75
CA ALA A 900 -28.40 -29.72 -6.31
C ALA A 900 -27.18 -29.20 -5.51
N LEU A 901 -27.22 -27.95 -5.05
CA LEU A 901 -26.12 -27.33 -4.30
C LEU A 901 -26.01 -27.94 -2.89
N ILE A 902 -27.15 -28.12 -2.22
CA ILE A 902 -27.19 -28.74 -0.89
C ILE A 902 -26.74 -30.20 -0.96
N LYS A 903 -27.11 -30.93 -2.03
CA LYS A 903 -26.58 -32.27 -2.31
C LYS A 903 -25.06 -32.26 -2.40
N VAL A 904 -24.46 -31.35 -3.15
CA VAL A 904 -22.99 -31.29 -3.31
C VAL A 904 -22.31 -31.03 -1.96
N ILE A 905 -22.82 -30.09 -1.17
CA ILE A 905 -22.28 -29.76 0.16
C ILE A 905 -22.35 -30.99 1.08
N PHE A 906 -23.45 -31.73 1.00
CA PHE A 906 -23.69 -32.91 1.81
C PHE A 906 -22.84 -34.10 1.37
N VAL A 907 -22.73 -34.37 0.07
CA VAL A 907 -21.98 -35.49 -0.50
C VAL A 907 -20.49 -35.39 -0.20
N TYR A 908 -19.91 -34.19 -0.34
CA TYR A 908 -18.48 -33.96 -0.14
C TYR A 908 -18.10 -33.50 1.26
N GLY A 909 -19.05 -33.43 2.19
CA GLY A 909 -18.76 -33.06 3.58
C GLY A 909 -18.21 -31.63 3.74
N LEU A 910 -18.63 -30.68 2.89
CA LEU A 910 -18.17 -29.28 2.90
C LEU A 910 -18.70 -28.46 4.07
N TYR A 911 -18.98 -29.08 5.22
CA TYR A 911 -19.56 -28.45 6.39
C TYR A 911 -18.84 -28.90 7.66
N GLU A 912 -18.76 -28.01 8.63
CA GLU A 912 -18.25 -28.37 9.95
C GLU A 912 -19.29 -29.29 10.60
N ALA A 913 -18.88 -30.50 10.96
CA ALA A 913 -19.74 -31.42 11.67
C ALA A 913 -20.07 -30.83 13.05
N ASN A 914 -21.24 -30.23 13.21
CA ASN A 914 -21.71 -29.66 14.47
C ASN A 914 -23.24 -29.81 14.59
N PRO A 915 -23.80 -29.74 15.81
CA PRO A 915 -25.24 -29.97 16.00
C PRO A 915 -26.14 -29.05 15.17
N LYS A 916 -25.75 -27.78 14.96
CA LYS A 916 -26.54 -26.81 14.17
C LYS A 916 -26.60 -27.20 12.70
N ASN A 917 -25.47 -27.59 12.10
CA ASN A 917 -25.39 -28.01 10.71
C ASN A 917 -26.14 -29.33 10.47
N PHE A 918 -26.05 -30.29 11.40
CA PHE A 918 -26.84 -31.52 11.30
C PHE A 918 -28.35 -31.25 11.43
N GLN A 919 -28.76 -30.33 12.31
CA GLN A 919 -30.14 -29.89 12.42
C GLN A 919 -30.66 -29.21 11.15
N TYR A 920 -29.83 -28.37 10.52
CA TYR A 920 -30.16 -27.76 9.24
C TYR A 920 -30.38 -28.82 8.14
N LEU A 921 -29.47 -29.80 8.04
CA LEU A 921 -29.60 -30.91 7.09
C LEU A 921 -30.84 -31.77 7.36
N ASP A 922 -31.16 -32.04 8.63
CA ASP A 922 -32.36 -32.77 9.04
C ASP A 922 -33.65 -32.07 8.57
N ASN A 923 -33.69 -30.73 8.70
CA ASN A 923 -34.80 -29.90 8.23
C ASN A 923 -34.90 -29.88 6.69
N VAL A 924 -33.77 -29.70 5.98
CA VAL A 924 -33.77 -29.61 4.51
C VAL A 924 -34.20 -30.92 3.85
N TYR A 925 -33.75 -32.05 4.39
CA TYR A 925 -34.10 -33.37 3.84
C TYR A 925 -35.43 -33.93 4.39
N ASP A 926 -36.17 -33.16 5.20
CA ASP A 926 -37.44 -33.52 5.86
C ASP A 926 -37.37 -34.86 6.59
N VAL A 927 -36.27 -35.04 7.31
CA VAL A 927 -35.88 -36.31 7.92
C VAL A 927 -36.52 -36.51 9.29
N ASN A 928 -37.14 -35.44 9.83
CA ASN A 928 -37.97 -35.45 11.05
C ASN A 928 -37.25 -35.94 12.32
N MET A 929 -35.93 -35.73 12.39
CA MET A 929 -35.06 -36.14 13.50
C MET A 929 -35.02 -37.66 13.70
N GLU A 930 -35.21 -38.43 12.64
CA GLU A 930 -35.16 -39.91 12.64
C GLU A 930 -33.87 -40.40 11.94
N PHE A 931 -32.98 -41.07 12.69
CA PHE A 931 -31.69 -41.53 12.14
C PHE A 931 -31.86 -42.46 10.94
N ALA A 932 -32.87 -43.33 10.95
CA ALA A 932 -33.12 -44.26 9.83
C ALA A 932 -33.35 -43.53 8.51
N ARG A 933 -34.13 -42.45 8.51
CA ARG A 933 -34.38 -41.64 7.31
C ARG A 933 -33.12 -40.85 6.92
N PHE A 934 -32.34 -40.39 7.90
CA PHE A 934 -31.09 -39.67 7.64
C PHE A 934 -30.07 -40.60 6.99
N HIS A 935 -29.98 -41.82 7.50
CA HIS A 935 -29.14 -42.88 6.99
C HIS A 935 -29.57 -43.30 5.57
N GLU A 936 -30.88 -43.43 5.31
CA GLU A 936 -31.38 -43.69 3.95
C GLU A 936 -30.96 -42.58 2.97
N LYS A 937 -30.96 -41.31 3.40
CA LYS A 937 -30.47 -40.19 2.58
C LYS A 937 -28.97 -40.24 2.35
N ILE A 938 -28.17 -40.56 3.37
CA ILE A 938 -26.71 -40.78 3.23
C ILE A 938 -26.44 -41.85 2.17
N GLN A 939 -27.15 -42.98 2.23
CA GLN A 939 -26.99 -44.08 1.28
C GLN A 939 -27.44 -43.70 -0.13
N LYS A 940 -28.59 -43.03 -0.26
CA LYS A 940 -29.18 -42.68 -1.56
C LYS A 940 -28.38 -41.63 -2.32
N GLU A 941 -27.75 -40.70 -1.61
CA GLU A 941 -26.97 -39.61 -2.22
C GLU A 941 -25.48 -39.96 -2.35
N GLU A 942 -25.06 -41.19 -2.00
CA GLU A 942 -23.66 -41.65 -2.10
C GLU A 942 -22.66 -40.74 -1.37
N VAL A 943 -22.99 -40.32 -0.15
CA VAL A 943 -22.13 -39.41 0.65
C VAL A 943 -20.77 -40.06 0.92
N GLU A 944 -19.69 -39.42 0.46
CA GLU A 944 -18.32 -39.91 0.62
C GLU A 944 -17.75 -39.63 2.01
N TYR A 945 -18.09 -38.48 2.60
CA TYR A 945 -17.45 -38.01 3.83
C TYR A 945 -18.47 -37.52 4.87
N ILE A 946 -18.51 -38.20 6.03
CA ILE A 946 -19.31 -37.79 7.18
C ILE A 946 -18.58 -38.11 8.49
N ASP A 947 -18.51 -37.14 9.41
CA ASP A 947 -17.95 -37.34 10.74
C ASP A 947 -18.93 -38.19 11.58
N LYS A 948 -18.71 -39.50 11.56
CA LYS A 948 -19.53 -40.48 12.28
C LYS A 948 -19.60 -40.19 13.79
N LYS A 949 -18.49 -39.72 14.40
CA LYS A 949 -18.43 -39.48 15.85
C LYS A 949 -19.36 -38.33 16.24
N ARG A 950 -19.26 -37.20 15.55
CA ARG A 950 -20.12 -36.04 15.85
C ARG A 950 -21.58 -36.27 15.45
N LEU A 951 -21.82 -37.01 14.36
CA LEU A 951 -23.16 -37.43 13.95
C LEU A 951 -23.82 -38.31 15.03
N PHE A 952 -23.06 -39.25 15.60
CA PHE A 952 -23.52 -40.09 16.70
C PHE A 952 -23.94 -39.26 17.91
N HIS A 953 -23.10 -38.32 18.35
CA HIS A 953 -23.41 -37.46 19.51
C HIS A 953 -24.66 -36.59 19.27
N TYR A 954 -24.82 -36.04 18.06
CA TYR A 954 -26.01 -35.25 17.71
C TYR A 954 -27.31 -36.06 17.86
N PHE A 955 -27.37 -37.27 17.29
CA PHE A 955 -28.54 -38.13 17.43
C PHE A 955 -28.69 -38.65 18.86
N ALA A 956 -27.59 -38.96 19.56
CA ALA A 956 -27.60 -39.38 20.95
C ALA A 956 -28.26 -38.35 21.87
N ASP A 957 -27.90 -37.08 21.71
CA ASP A 957 -28.47 -35.97 22.50
C ASP A 957 -29.95 -35.75 22.15
N LEU A 958 -30.31 -35.80 20.87
CA LEU A 958 -31.71 -35.70 20.43
C LEU A 958 -32.60 -36.78 21.04
N TYR A 959 -32.13 -38.03 21.06
CA TYR A 959 -32.88 -39.13 21.65
C TYR A 959 -32.96 -39.04 23.18
N LYS A 960 -31.92 -38.51 23.84
CA LYS A 960 -31.92 -38.27 25.30
C LYS A 960 -32.89 -37.15 25.70
N GLU A 961 -33.05 -36.10 24.90
CA GLU A 961 -33.98 -34.99 25.18
C GLU A 961 -35.45 -35.36 24.93
N LYS A 962 -35.73 -36.31 24.03
CA LYS A 962 -37.10 -36.67 23.60
C LYS A 962 -37.62 -38.00 24.18
N GLN A 963 -37.48 -38.18 25.49
CA GLN A 963 -37.87 -39.42 26.18
C GLN A 963 -39.36 -39.78 26.05
N ASP A 964 -40.24 -38.80 25.81
CA ASP A 964 -41.69 -38.99 25.66
C ASP A 964 -42.13 -39.45 24.25
N LYS A 965 -41.24 -39.42 23.25
CA LYS A 965 -41.55 -39.82 21.87
C LYS A 965 -41.30 -41.32 21.72
N SER A 966 -42.25 -42.04 21.12
CA SER A 966 -42.13 -43.48 20.89
C SER A 966 -41.69 -43.77 19.46
N TYR A 967 -40.54 -44.46 19.36
CA TYR A 967 -39.81 -44.73 18.12
C TYR A 967 -40.05 -46.16 17.61
N ASP A 968 -39.87 -46.37 16.31
CA ASP A 968 -39.99 -47.69 15.68
C ASP A 968 -38.69 -48.49 15.84
N TYR A 969 -38.78 -49.82 15.86
CA TYR A 969 -37.62 -50.69 16.08
C TYR A 969 -36.55 -50.54 14.99
N SER A 970 -36.97 -50.27 13.75
CA SER A 970 -36.10 -50.04 12.60
C SER A 970 -35.09 -48.91 12.81
N GLU A 971 -35.44 -47.93 13.64
CA GLU A 971 -34.64 -46.73 13.92
C GLU A 971 -33.42 -47.03 14.78
N LEU A 972 -33.60 -47.91 15.77
CA LEU A 972 -32.52 -48.37 16.62
C LEU A 972 -31.66 -49.43 15.94
N GLY A 973 -32.26 -50.30 15.12
CA GLY A 973 -31.54 -51.30 14.33
C GLY A 973 -30.51 -50.66 13.39
N ASN A 974 -30.91 -49.63 12.65
CA ASN A 974 -30.03 -48.90 11.74
C ASN A 974 -28.92 -48.13 12.49
N LEU A 975 -29.25 -47.55 13.64
CA LEU A 975 -28.30 -46.80 14.46
C LEU A 975 -27.22 -47.71 15.04
N VAL A 976 -27.62 -48.89 15.55
CA VAL A 976 -26.68 -49.90 16.03
C VAL A 976 -25.81 -50.41 14.88
N GLU A 977 -26.41 -50.80 13.76
CA GLU A 977 -25.68 -51.35 12.61
C GLU A 977 -24.66 -50.36 12.02
N TYR A 978 -24.96 -49.06 12.01
CA TYR A 978 -24.06 -48.05 11.45
C TYR A 978 -22.87 -47.66 12.36
N PHE A 979 -23.03 -47.74 13.69
CA PHE A 979 -22.04 -47.23 14.66
C PHE A 979 -21.27 -48.31 15.45
N THR A 980 -21.65 -49.60 15.36
CA THR A 980 -20.98 -50.67 16.13
C THR A 980 -19.53 -50.97 15.76
N GLU A 981 -19.00 -50.52 14.62
CA GLU A 981 -17.62 -50.84 14.20
C GLU A 981 -16.53 -49.94 14.85
N GLN A 982 -16.86 -48.91 15.65
CA GLN A 982 -15.92 -47.82 16.01
C GLN A 982 -16.01 -47.26 17.45
N GLU A 983 -15.98 -48.11 18.49
CA GLU A 983 -15.82 -47.70 19.90
C GLU A 983 -17.01 -47.00 20.61
N PHE A 984 -18.21 -46.92 20.03
CA PHE A 984 -19.39 -46.25 20.64
C PHE A 984 -20.33 -47.17 21.45
N GLU A 985 -19.93 -48.40 21.76
CA GLU A 985 -20.83 -49.44 22.29
C GLU A 985 -21.47 -49.05 23.65
N ALA A 986 -20.72 -48.45 24.57
CA ALA A 986 -21.24 -48.01 25.87
C ALA A 986 -22.25 -46.86 25.77
N GLU A 987 -22.02 -45.93 24.83
CA GLU A 987 -22.90 -44.78 24.60
C GLU A 987 -24.17 -45.18 23.86
N LEU A 988 -24.06 -46.10 22.89
CA LEU A 988 -25.19 -46.75 22.22
C LEU A 988 -26.11 -47.45 23.22
N LEU A 989 -25.52 -48.15 24.17
CA LEU A 989 -26.26 -48.83 25.22
C LEU A 989 -26.98 -47.83 26.15
N SER A 990 -26.32 -46.72 26.48
CA SER A 990 -26.94 -45.65 27.28
C SER A 990 -28.18 -45.09 26.59
N ILE A 991 -28.09 -44.79 25.29
CA ILE A 991 -29.24 -44.35 24.48
C ILE A 991 -30.33 -45.42 24.48
N TYR A 992 -29.95 -46.68 24.21
CA TYR A 992 -30.89 -47.79 24.20
C TYR A 992 -31.57 -48.01 25.55
N SER A 993 -30.93 -47.70 26.68
CA SER A 993 -31.57 -47.80 28.01
C SER A 993 -32.69 -46.77 28.22
N CYS A 994 -32.67 -45.64 27.50
CA CYS A 994 -33.59 -44.53 27.70
C CYS A 994 -34.73 -44.46 26.65
N ILE A 995 -34.52 -44.92 25.41
CA ILE A 995 -35.50 -44.76 24.32
C ILE A 995 -36.74 -45.65 24.49
N ASN A 996 -37.96 -45.10 24.42
CA ASN A 996 -39.19 -45.91 24.44
C ASN A 996 -39.54 -46.46 23.03
N LEU A 997 -39.37 -47.78 22.81
CA LEU A 997 -39.64 -48.45 21.53
C LEU A 997 -41.03 -49.11 21.51
N LYS A 998 -41.77 -48.95 20.41
CA LYS A 998 -43.07 -49.63 20.20
C LYS A 998 -42.89 -51.12 19.90
N ASP A 999 -43.68 -51.96 20.56
CA ASP A 999 -43.93 -53.37 20.21
C ASP A 999 -42.67 -54.23 19.94
N VAL A 1000 -41.64 -54.13 20.80
CA VAL A 1000 -40.38 -54.89 20.64
C VAL A 1000 -40.46 -56.27 21.28
N SER A 1001 -40.08 -57.31 20.53
CA SER A 1001 -39.99 -58.69 21.05
C SER A 1001 -38.71 -58.91 21.87
N HIS A 1002 -38.72 -59.90 22.77
CA HIS A 1002 -37.51 -60.31 23.51
C HIS A 1002 -36.35 -60.74 22.59
N GLU A 1003 -36.65 -61.33 21.44
CA GLU A 1003 -35.65 -61.78 20.45
C GLU A 1003 -34.93 -60.59 19.80
N LEU A 1004 -35.68 -59.52 19.51
CA LEU A 1004 -35.16 -58.27 18.97
C LEU A 1004 -34.26 -57.54 19.99
N ASN A 1005 -34.70 -57.44 21.25
CA ASN A 1005 -33.88 -56.88 22.33
C ASN A 1005 -32.56 -57.65 22.53
N ASN A 1006 -32.61 -58.99 22.49
CA ASN A 1006 -31.41 -59.82 22.59
C ASN A 1006 -30.43 -59.59 21.43
N ASN A 1007 -30.94 -59.44 20.20
CA ASN A 1007 -30.09 -59.18 19.04
C ASN A 1007 -29.33 -57.84 19.20
N VAL A 1008 -30.04 -56.78 19.61
CA VAL A 1008 -29.44 -55.46 19.90
C VAL A 1008 -28.37 -55.55 20.99
N LEU A 1009 -28.71 -56.13 22.15
CA LEU A 1009 -27.78 -56.25 23.28
C LEU A 1009 -26.54 -57.09 22.94
N SER A 1010 -26.70 -58.11 22.08
CA SER A 1010 -25.58 -58.93 21.60
C SER A 1010 -24.65 -58.17 20.66
N LYS A 1011 -25.18 -57.35 19.74
CA LYS A 1011 -24.38 -56.52 18.83
C LYS A 1011 -23.61 -55.42 19.55
N ILE A 1012 -24.15 -54.91 20.66
CA ILE A 1012 -23.53 -53.87 21.50
C ILE A 1012 -22.58 -54.47 22.56
N ASN A 1013 -22.35 -55.79 22.56
CA ASN A 1013 -21.48 -56.46 23.54
C ASN A 1013 -21.83 -56.15 25.02
N PHE A 1014 -23.13 -55.99 25.33
CA PHE A 1014 -23.64 -55.59 26.65
C PHE A 1014 -22.95 -56.32 27.82
N PHE A 1015 -22.82 -57.64 27.72
CA PHE A 1015 -22.27 -58.46 28.78
C PHE A 1015 -20.78 -58.18 29.05
N GLU A 1016 -19.97 -58.01 27.99
CA GLU A 1016 -18.55 -57.67 28.14
C GLU A 1016 -18.35 -56.24 28.63
N LEU A 1017 -19.14 -55.28 28.14
CA LEU A 1017 -19.11 -53.89 28.63
C LEU A 1017 -19.50 -53.78 30.11
N TYR A 1018 -20.49 -54.58 30.54
CA TYR A 1018 -20.88 -54.60 31.94
C TYR A 1018 -19.75 -55.21 32.76
N LYS A 1019 -19.23 -56.37 32.34
CA LYS A 1019 -18.11 -57.07 32.99
C LYS A 1019 -16.85 -56.21 33.13
N SER A 1020 -16.52 -55.40 32.13
CA SER A 1020 -15.36 -54.49 32.12
C SER A 1020 -15.56 -53.16 32.86
N GLU A 1021 -16.71 -52.92 33.51
CA GLU A 1021 -17.05 -51.68 34.25
C GLU A 1021 -17.15 -50.42 33.37
N GLN A 1022 -17.44 -50.60 32.09
CA GLN A 1022 -17.57 -49.49 31.13
C GLN A 1022 -18.97 -48.88 31.09
N ILE A 1023 -19.93 -49.42 31.84
CA ILE A 1023 -21.32 -48.96 31.90
C ILE A 1023 -21.72 -48.67 33.35
N ASN A 1024 -22.42 -47.56 33.58
CA ASN A 1024 -22.87 -47.15 34.91
C ASN A 1024 -24.16 -47.86 35.36
N ALA A 1025 -24.45 -47.80 36.67
CA ALA A 1025 -25.64 -48.41 37.25
C ALA A 1025 -26.96 -47.82 36.70
N GLU A 1026 -26.98 -46.55 36.30
CA GLU A 1026 -28.16 -45.90 35.71
C GLU A 1026 -28.59 -46.52 34.38
N VAL A 1027 -27.64 -46.87 33.50
CA VAL A 1027 -27.95 -47.52 32.22
C VAL A 1027 -28.52 -48.92 32.44
N VAL A 1028 -27.99 -49.65 33.41
CA VAL A 1028 -28.54 -50.96 33.81
C VAL A 1028 -29.94 -50.81 34.39
N GLY A 1029 -30.15 -49.83 35.28
CA GLY A 1029 -31.47 -49.49 35.82
C GLY A 1029 -32.48 -49.07 34.73
N GLY A 1030 -32.05 -48.34 33.70
CA GLY A 1030 -32.87 -47.98 32.54
C GLY A 1030 -33.31 -49.21 31.73
N LEU A 1031 -32.39 -50.13 31.45
CA LEU A 1031 -32.70 -51.38 30.75
C LEU A 1031 -33.65 -52.28 31.54
N ILE A 1032 -33.51 -52.32 32.88
CA ILE A 1032 -34.38 -53.04 33.80
C ILE A 1032 -35.78 -52.41 33.82
N THR A 1033 -35.88 -51.10 34.07
CA THR A 1033 -37.16 -50.39 34.17
C THR A 1033 -37.97 -50.45 32.88
N GLN A 1034 -37.30 -50.39 31.72
CA GLN A 1034 -37.93 -50.50 30.41
C GLN A 1034 -38.13 -51.95 29.93
N LYS A 1035 -37.83 -52.96 30.75
CA LYS A 1035 -38.01 -54.39 30.45
C LYS A 1035 -37.30 -54.87 29.16
N LYS A 1036 -36.09 -54.35 28.93
CA LYS A 1036 -35.31 -54.66 27.71
C LYS A 1036 -34.35 -55.83 27.88
N LEU A 1037 -34.09 -56.26 29.11
CA LEU A 1037 -33.16 -57.34 29.38
C LEU A 1037 -33.82 -58.72 29.26
N VAL A 1038 -33.01 -59.71 28.92
CA VAL A 1038 -33.39 -61.13 28.92
C VAL A 1038 -32.62 -61.85 30.01
N TYR A 1039 -33.17 -62.97 30.50
CA TYR A 1039 -32.53 -63.79 31.51
C TYR A 1039 -31.15 -64.28 31.06
N ASN A 1040 -30.12 -63.97 31.86
CA ASN A 1040 -28.77 -64.47 31.71
C ASN A 1040 -28.18 -64.73 33.10
N LEU A 1041 -27.83 -65.99 33.38
CA LEU A 1041 -27.33 -66.43 34.70
C LEU A 1041 -25.99 -65.80 35.06
N ASP A 1042 -25.07 -65.64 34.09
CA ASP A 1042 -23.77 -65.06 34.35
C ASP A 1042 -23.88 -63.56 34.62
N PHE A 1043 -24.83 -62.88 33.97
CA PHE A 1043 -25.15 -61.49 34.27
C PHE A 1043 -25.80 -61.35 35.66
N LEU A 1044 -26.71 -62.25 36.04
CA LEU A 1044 -27.34 -62.26 37.36
C LEU A 1044 -26.32 -62.41 38.49
N LYS A 1045 -25.33 -63.32 38.33
CA LYS A 1045 -24.23 -63.47 39.29
C LYS A 1045 -23.40 -62.19 39.40
N LEU A 1046 -23.01 -61.63 38.25
CA LEU A 1046 -22.21 -60.40 38.24
C LEU A 1046 -22.97 -59.20 38.81
N LEU A 1047 -24.29 -59.12 38.58
CA LEU A 1047 -25.17 -58.11 39.15
C LEU A 1047 -25.26 -58.25 40.67
N SER A 1048 -25.34 -59.48 41.19
CA SER A 1048 -25.38 -59.73 42.64
C SER A 1048 -24.11 -59.36 43.38
N GLU A 1049 -22.96 -59.44 42.73
CA GLU A 1049 -21.68 -59.00 43.31
C GLU A 1049 -21.53 -57.48 43.31
N ARG A 1050 -22.08 -56.78 42.30
CA ARG A 1050 -21.84 -55.35 42.07
C ARG A 1050 -22.95 -54.42 42.57
N SER A 1051 -24.20 -54.78 42.30
CA SER A 1051 -25.38 -54.01 42.67
C SER A 1051 -26.47 -54.96 43.22
N PRO A 1052 -26.30 -55.44 44.47
CA PRO A 1052 -27.25 -56.37 45.09
C PRO A 1052 -28.69 -55.84 45.09
N ASP A 1053 -28.87 -54.52 45.24
CA ASP A 1053 -30.18 -53.86 45.28
C ASP A 1053 -30.94 -53.92 43.94
N ASP A 1054 -30.23 -54.06 42.81
CA ASP A 1054 -30.83 -54.11 41.46
C ASP A 1054 -31.23 -55.53 41.03
N VAL A 1055 -30.78 -56.56 41.77
CA VAL A 1055 -31.06 -57.98 41.48
C VAL A 1055 -32.56 -58.24 41.46
N PHE A 1056 -33.29 -57.70 42.43
CA PHE A 1056 -34.74 -57.82 42.52
C PHE A 1056 -35.44 -57.20 41.30
N ALA A 1057 -35.06 -55.98 40.94
CA ALA A 1057 -35.66 -55.24 39.83
C ALA A 1057 -35.39 -55.95 38.49
N TYR A 1058 -34.18 -56.50 38.30
CA TYR A 1058 -33.82 -57.28 37.11
C TYR A 1058 -34.70 -58.53 36.97
N ILE A 1059 -34.84 -59.33 38.02
CA ILE A 1059 -35.69 -60.54 38.01
C ILE A 1059 -37.15 -60.18 37.72
N TYR A 1060 -37.64 -59.10 38.33
CA TYR A 1060 -39.01 -58.61 38.10
C TYR A 1060 -39.24 -58.14 36.66
N SER A 1061 -38.25 -57.45 36.06
CA SER A 1061 -38.36 -56.90 34.69
C SER A 1061 -38.52 -57.97 33.60
N ILE A 1062 -38.04 -59.19 33.84
CA ILE A 1062 -38.07 -60.30 32.87
C ILE A 1062 -39.48 -60.89 32.68
N ASN A 1063 -40.47 -60.48 33.48
CA ASN A 1063 -41.91 -60.67 33.30
C ASN A 1063 -42.33 -62.08 32.82
N LYS A 1064 -42.75 -62.92 33.79
CA LYS A 1064 -42.89 -64.38 33.72
C LYS A 1064 -41.55 -65.09 33.68
N LEU A 1065 -41.03 -65.34 34.88
CA LEU A 1065 -40.33 -66.59 35.16
C LEU A 1065 -41.28 -67.74 34.79
N ASP A 1066 -41.27 -68.11 33.52
CA ASP A 1066 -41.94 -69.32 33.04
C ASP A 1066 -41.31 -70.47 33.83
N SER A 1067 -42.14 -71.32 34.43
CA SER A 1067 -41.77 -72.38 35.40
C SER A 1067 -40.77 -73.42 34.88
N LYS A 1068 -40.23 -73.22 33.67
CA LYS A 1068 -39.23 -74.04 32.99
C LYS A 1068 -37.78 -73.56 33.12
N ILE A 1069 -37.52 -72.30 33.50
CA ILE A 1069 -36.14 -71.77 33.59
C ILE A 1069 -35.51 -72.05 34.96
N ILE A 1070 -36.32 -72.28 35.99
CA ILE A 1070 -35.91 -72.42 37.39
C ILE A 1070 -35.29 -73.81 37.78
N PRO A 1071 -35.48 -74.95 37.08
CA PRO A 1071 -35.06 -76.25 37.62
C PRO A 1071 -33.57 -76.42 37.96
N ASP A 1072 -32.66 -75.76 37.24
CA ASP A 1072 -31.23 -76.10 37.31
C ASP A 1072 -30.41 -75.24 38.31
N ASN A 1073 -30.95 -74.16 38.89
CA ASN A 1073 -30.13 -73.14 39.57
C ASN A 1073 -30.62 -72.67 40.94
N TYR A 1074 -31.55 -73.37 41.61
CA TYR A 1074 -32.09 -73.01 42.93
C TYR A 1074 -31.00 -72.71 43.99
N VAL A 1075 -29.93 -73.51 44.01
CA VAL A 1075 -28.79 -73.37 44.93
C VAL A 1075 -28.09 -72.00 44.78
N SER A 1076 -28.04 -71.46 43.57
CA SER A 1076 -27.41 -70.16 43.31
C SER A 1076 -28.27 -68.99 43.80
N PHE A 1077 -29.60 -69.06 43.63
CA PHE A 1077 -30.53 -68.05 44.12
C PHE A 1077 -30.48 -67.93 45.66
N LYS A 1078 -30.33 -69.07 46.36
CA LYS A 1078 -30.19 -69.12 47.82
C LYS A 1078 -29.03 -68.27 48.36
N SER A 1079 -27.92 -68.20 47.62
CA SER A 1079 -26.72 -67.44 47.99
C SER A 1079 -26.73 -65.97 47.54
N ILE A 1080 -27.60 -65.63 46.59
CA ILE A 1080 -27.58 -64.34 45.87
C ILE A 1080 -28.62 -63.34 46.42
N LEU A 1081 -29.76 -63.83 46.93
CA LEU A 1081 -30.86 -62.98 47.43
C LEU A 1081 -30.65 -62.52 48.88
N SER A 1082 -30.99 -61.27 49.18
CA SER A 1082 -31.01 -60.75 50.56
C SER A 1082 -32.12 -61.41 51.40
N GLU A 1083 -31.97 -61.41 52.73
CA GLU A 1083 -32.98 -62.00 53.65
C GLU A 1083 -34.36 -61.32 53.53
N SER A 1084 -34.41 -60.02 53.22
CA SER A 1084 -35.67 -59.31 52.95
C SER A 1084 -36.31 -59.69 51.62
N ASP A 1085 -35.51 -59.94 50.58
CA ASP A 1085 -36.04 -60.31 49.26
C ASP A 1085 -36.59 -61.73 49.24
N LYS A 1086 -35.92 -62.65 49.96
CA LYS A 1086 -36.39 -64.02 50.21
C LYS A 1086 -37.83 -64.03 50.76
N LEU A 1087 -38.16 -63.10 51.66
CA LEU A 1087 -39.50 -62.95 52.24
C LEU A 1087 -40.56 -62.44 51.25
N TYR A 1088 -40.20 -61.52 50.35
CA TYR A 1088 -41.12 -61.07 49.31
C TYR A 1088 -41.42 -62.19 48.31
N PHE A 1089 -40.40 -62.94 47.90
CA PHE A 1089 -40.54 -64.08 46.99
C PHE A 1089 -41.43 -65.20 47.55
N LEU A 1090 -41.50 -65.38 48.88
CA LEU A 1090 -42.45 -66.31 49.52
C LEU A 1090 -43.92 -65.98 49.20
N ASN A 1091 -44.25 -64.71 48.91
CA ASN A 1091 -45.62 -64.32 48.58
C ASN A 1091 -45.94 -64.52 47.08
N GLU A 1092 -44.99 -64.22 46.19
CA GLU A 1092 -45.20 -64.25 44.73
C GLU A 1092 -44.98 -65.63 44.07
N ILE A 1093 -44.23 -66.53 44.72
CA ILE A 1093 -43.88 -67.85 44.15
C ILE A 1093 -44.83 -68.95 44.65
N GLU A 1094 -45.33 -69.77 43.72
CA GLU A 1094 -46.21 -70.92 43.97
C GLU A 1094 -45.45 -72.27 44.09
N ASP A 1095 -44.16 -72.33 43.73
CA ASP A 1095 -43.36 -73.56 43.79
C ASP A 1095 -43.02 -73.96 45.24
N GLU A 1096 -43.67 -75.04 45.72
CA GLU A 1096 -43.53 -75.56 47.08
C GLU A 1096 -42.08 -75.97 47.43
N ALA A 1097 -41.30 -76.47 46.48
CA ALA A 1097 -39.92 -76.90 46.74
C ALA A 1097 -39.00 -75.70 47.01
N PHE A 1098 -39.20 -74.61 46.25
CA PHE A 1098 -38.46 -73.37 46.45
C PHE A 1098 -38.87 -72.64 47.74
N VAL A 1099 -40.18 -72.63 48.02
CA VAL A 1099 -40.72 -72.10 49.28
C VAL A 1099 -40.11 -72.83 50.48
N GLN A 1100 -39.99 -74.16 50.42
CA GLN A 1100 -39.37 -74.95 51.47
C GLN A 1100 -37.88 -74.59 51.65
N GLU A 1101 -37.10 -74.47 50.59
CA GLU A 1101 -35.67 -74.19 50.69
C GLU A 1101 -35.38 -72.78 51.23
N ILE A 1102 -36.20 -71.78 50.86
CA ILE A 1102 -36.15 -70.43 51.44
C ILE A 1102 -36.44 -70.49 52.95
N LEU A 1103 -37.49 -71.21 53.36
CA LEU A 1103 -37.89 -71.32 54.76
C LEU A 1103 -36.85 -72.08 55.61
N GLU A 1104 -36.23 -73.13 55.07
CA GLU A 1104 -35.12 -73.81 55.73
C GLU A 1104 -33.93 -72.87 55.97
N SER A 1105 -33.63 -71.96 55.05
CA SER A 1105 -32.56 -70.96 55.24
C SER A 1105 -32.89 -69.92 56.32
N LEU A 1106 -34.16 -69.51 56.43
CA LEU A 1106 -34.63 -68.56 57.46
C LEU A 1106 -34.67 -69.19 58.87
N ASP A 1107 -34.71 -70.52 58.97
CA ASP A 1107 -34.76 -71.26 60.23
C ASP A 1107 -33.38 -71.48 60.88
N GLU A 1108 -32.27 -71.33 60.13
CA GLU A 1108 -30.91 -71.49 60.66
C GLU A 1108 -30.48 -70.33 61.60
N ASP A 1109 -31.00 -69.12 61.40
CA ASP A 1109 -30.70 -67.94 62.23
C ASP A 1109 -31.97 -67.20 62.70
N LEU A 1110 -32.36 -67.45 63.95
CA LEU A 1110 -33.52 -66.79 64.58
C LEU A 1110 -33.37 -65.27 64.78
N THR A 1111 -32.17 -64.72 64.62
CA THR A 1111 -31.98 -63.27 64.69
C THR A 1111 -32.58 -62.56 63.46
N VAL A 1112 -32.71 -63.27 62.34
CA VAL A 1112 -33.41 -62.79 61.14
C VAL A 1112 -34.86 -62.44 61.49
N TRP A 1113 -35.55 -63.33 62.20
CA TRP A 1113 -36.90 -63.08 62.70
C TRP A 1113 -36.97 -61.86 63.63
N THR A 1114 -35.96 -61.62 64.46
CA THR A 1114 -35.92 -60.44 65.33
C THR A 1114 -35.69 -59.12 64.59
N SER A 1115 -34.98 -59.12 63.46
CA SER A 1115 -34.81 -57.93 62.60
C SER A 1115 -36.10 -57.51 61.90
N ILE A 1116 -37.04 -58.45 61.74
CA ILE A 1116 -38.37 -58.24 61.15
C ILE A 1116 -39.32 -57.52 62.15
N ASN A 1117 -38.95 -57.40 63.42
CA ASN A 1117 -39.80 -56.84 64.48
C ASN A 1117 -39.81 -55.30 64.50
N HIS A 1118 -40.43 -54.70 63.49
CA HIS A 1118 -40.82 -53.28 63.47
C HIS A 1118 -42.30 -53.09 63.89
N GLU A 1119 -42.71 -53.54 65.08
CA GLU A 1119 -43.98 -53.24 65.82
C GLU A 1119 -45.36 -53.16 65.07
N LYS A 1120 -45.46 -53.36 63.75
CA LYS A 1120 -46.60 -52.95 62.92
C LYS A 1120 -46.85 -53.73 61.62
N THR A 1121 -46.17 -54.84 61.33
CA THR A 1121 -46.51 -55.71 60.18
C THR A 1121 -47.48 -56.82 60.58
N ILE A 1122 -48.62 -56.89 59.90
CA ILE A 1122 -49.58 -57.99 59.98
C ILE A 1122 -49.18 -58.99 58.90
N PHE A 1123 -48.92 -60.24 59.27
CA PHE A 1123 -48.72 -61.33 58.30
C PHE A 1123 -50.06 -61.67 57.65
N ASP A 1124 -50.10 -61.78 56.31
CA ASP A 1124 -51.31 -62.16 55.59
C ASP A 1124 -51.64 -63.66 55.74
N ASP A 1125 -52.90 -64.03 55.51
CA ASP A 1125 -53.37 -65.40 55.75
C ASP A 1125 -52.72 -66.44 54.81
N ASN A 1126 -52.30 -66.03 53.60
CA ASN A 1126 -51.62 -66.91 52.64
C ASN A 1126 -50.21 -67.26 53.12
N MET A 1127 -49.48 -66.26 53.59
CA MET A 1127 -48.15 -66.40 54.17
C MET A 1127 -48.22 -67.22 55.47
N ILE A 1128 -49.22 -67.00 56.32
CA ILE A 1128 -49.43 -67.80 57.54
C ILE A 1128 -49.67 -69.28 57.18
N SER A 1129 -50.47 -69.56 56.14
CA SER A 1129 -50.73 -70.93 55.66
C SER A 1129 -49.44 -71.61 55.18
N LYS A 1130 -48.64 -70.94 54.34
CA LYS A 1130 -47.33 -71.46 53.88
C LYS A 1130 -46.37 -71.69 55.05
N LEU A 1131 -46.30 -70.77 56.00
CA LEU A 1131 -45.46 -70.90 57.20
C LEU A 1131 -45.90 -72.06 58.09
N CYS A 1132 -47.20 -72.26 58.30
CA CYS A 1132 -47.73 -73.37 59.10
C CYS A 1132 -47.46 -74.74 58.48
N GLY A 1133 -47.27 -74.81 57.16
CA GLY A 1133 -46.93 -76.04 56.45
C GLY A 1133 -45.47 -76.46 56.60
N PHE A 1134 -44.54 -75.51 56.56
CA PHE A 1134 -43.11 -75.80 56.35
C PHE A 1134 -42.16 -75.25 57.42
N ALA A 1135 -42.57 -74.31 58.28
CA ALA A 1135 -41.69 -73.72 59.31
C ALA A 1135 -41.52 -74.64 60.54
N SER A 1136 -40.35 -74.57 61.21
CA SER A 1136 -40.08 -75.35 62.42
C SER A 1136 -40.86 -74.87 63.66
N PHE A 1137 -40.99 -75.77 64.65
CA PHE A 1137 -41.65 -75.44 65.92
C PHE A 1137 -41.04 -74.21 66.63
N LYS A 1138 -39.72 -74.02 66.53
CA LYS A 1138 -39.01 -72.91 67.17
C LYS A 1138 -39.37 -71.57 66.52
N SER A 1139 -39.48 -71.54 65.20
CA SER A 1139 -39.88 -70.37 64.42
C SER A 1139 -41.36 -70.05 64.60
N LEU A 1140 -42.24 -71.07 64.56
CA LEU A 1140 -43.66 -70.91 64.87
C LEU A 1140 -43.89 -70.41 66.31
N LYS A 1141 -43.13 -70.92 67.30
CA LYS A 1141 -43.17 -70.43 68.69
C LYS A 1141 -42.75 -68.97 68.77
N TRP A 1142 -41.65 -68.59 68.10
CA TRP A 1142 -41.19 -67.20 68.07
C TRP A 1142 -42.23 -66.27 67.45
N LEU A 1143 -42.81 -66.67 66.30
CA LEU A 1143 -43.82 -65.90 65.56
C LEU A 1143 -45.08 -65.71 66.41
N PHE A 1144 -45.55 -66.76 67.08
CA PHE A 1144 -46.66 -66.71 68.02
C PHE A 1144 -46.37 -65.75 69.19
N ILE A 1145 -45.15 -65.74 69.71
CA ILE A 1145 -44.76 -64.91 70.86
C ILE A 1145 -44.69 -63.43 70.46
N ASN A 1146 -44.02 -63.12 69.35
CA ASN A 1146 -43.54 -61.77 69.05
C ASN A 1146 -44.31 -61.04 67.94
N ALA A 1147 -45.05 -61.72 67.06
CA ALA A 1147 -45.75 -61.09 65.93
C ALA A 1147 -47.23 -60.75 66.22
N LYS A 1148 -47.78 -59.77 65.50
CA LYS A 1148 -49.22 -59.49 65.43
C LYS A 1148 -49.82 -60.28 64.27
N ILE A 1149 -50.73 -61.19 64.58
CA ILE A 1149 -51.27 -62.17 63.64
C ILE A 1149 -52.80 -62.15 63.77
N ASN A 1150 -53.51 -62.34 62.67
CA ASN A 1150 -54.98 -62.37 62.71
C ASN A 1150 -55.51 -63.74 63.19
N ASN A 1151 -54.87 -64.84 62.79
CA ASN A 1151 -55.34 -66.20 63.04
C ASN A 1151 -54.37 -67.02 63.92
N TYR A 1152 -54.29 -66.67 65.20
CA TYR A 1152 -53.43 -67.37 66.17
C TYR A 1152 -53.74 -68.87 66.29
N ASP A 1153 -54.96 -69.30 65.97
CA ASP A 1153 -55.41 -70.69 66.12
C ASP A 1153 -54.77 -71.64 65.09
N GLU A 1154 -54.48 -71.18 63.86
CA GLU A 1154 -53.81 -71.99 62.83
C GLU A 1154 -52.36 -72.32 63.22
N ILE A 1155 -51.65 -71.35 63.79
CA ILE A 1155 -50.30 -71.55 64.28
C ILE A 1155 -50.30 -72.51 65.48
N LEU A 1156 -51.26 -72.38 66.39
CA LEU A 1156 -51.41 -73.32 67.52
C LEU A 1156 -51.69 -74.74 67.03
N ASP A 1157 -52.54 -74.92 66.01
CA ASP A 1157 -52.81 -76.23 65.42
C ASP A 1157 -51.58 -76.80 64.69
N ALA A 1158 -50.80 -75.97 63.98
CA ALA A 1158 -49.54 -76.37 63.33
C ALA A 1158 -48.48 -76.79 64.37
N MET A 1159 -48.28 -75.96 65.40
CA MET A 1159 -47.36 -76.26 66.51
C MET A 1159 -47.76 -77.54 67.25
N PHE A 1160 -49.07 -77.75 67.48
CA PHE A 1160 -49.61 -78.95 68.12
C PHE A 1160 -49.42 -80.22 67.27
N LYS A 1161 -49.50 -80.11 65.93
CA LYS A 1161 -49.21 -81.24 65.02
C LYS A 1161 -47.72 -81.59 65.01
N GLN A 1162 -46.83 -80.60 65.09
CA GLN A 1162 -45.39 -80.80 64.97
C GLN A 1162 -44.72 -81.32 66.26
N SER A 1163 -45.21 -80.97 67.47
CA SER A 1163 -44.64 -81.49 68.72
C SER A 1163 -45.58 -81.35 69.95
N LYS A 1164 -45.29 -82.06 71.05
CA LYS A 1164 -46.07 -81.98 72.30
C LYS A 1164 -45.75 -80.67 73.04
N ILE A 1165 -46.64 -79.68 72.93
CA ILE A 1165 -46.60 -78.43 73.70
C ILE A 1165 -46.55 -78.76 75.21
N ILE A 1166 -45.50 -78.33 75.91
CA ILE A 1166 -45.40 -78.50 77.38
C ILE A 1166 -46.09 -77.33 78.10
N LEU A 1167 -46.43 -77.51 79.38
CA LEU A 1167 -47.12 -76.47 80.17
C LEU A 1167 -46.32 -75.16 80.23
N GLN A 1168 -45.00 -75.25 80.28
CA GLN A 1168 -44.11 -74.07 80.25
C GLN A 1168 -44.27 -73.26 78.96
N ASP A 1169 -44.47 -73.92 77.81
CA ASP A 1169 -44.68 -73.23 76.54
C ASP A 1169 -46.01 -72.46 76.53
N LEU A 1170 -47.05 -72.99 77.19
CA LEU A 1170 -48.34 -72.31 77.33
C LEU A 1170 -48.25 -71.11 78.28
N ASP A 1171 -47.50 -71.25 79.38
CA ASP A 1171 -47.17 -70.16 80.30
C ASP A 1171 -46.40 -69.04 79.56
N ASP A 1172 -45.37 -69.37 78.77
CA ASP A 1172 -44.63 -68.43 77.90
C ASP A 1172 -45.55 -67.74 76.88
N MET A 1173 -46.42 -68.50 76.21
CA MET A 1173 -47.33 -67.99 75.17
C MET A 1173 -48.36 -67.01 75.72
N LEU A 1174 -48.80 -67.21 76.97
CA LEU A 1174 -49.71 -66.32 77.68
C LEU A 1174 -48.97 -65.17 78.41
N GLY A 1175 -47.64 -65.22 78.48
CA GLY A 1175 -46.80 -64.19 79.11
C GLY A 1175 -46.90 -64.18 80.64
N VAL A 1176 -46.99 -65.36 81.26
CA VAL A 1176 -47.13 -65.53 82.71
C VAL A 1176 -46.16 -66.58 83.22
N GLU A 1177 -45.51 -66.32 84.36
CA GLU A 1177 -44.36 -67.13 84.79
C GLU A 1177 -44.74 -68.53 85.31
N THR A 1178 -45.82 -68.66 86.09
CA THR A 1178 -46.15 -69.96 86.75
C THR A 1178 -47.64 -70.24 86.94
N ILE A 1179 -48.51 -69.92 85.96
CA ILE A 1179 -49.96 -70.12 86.17
C ILE A 1179 -50.39 -71.57 85.96
N PHE A 1180 -49.95 -72.23 84.89
CA PHE A 1180 -50.33 -73.62 84.62
C PHE A 1180 -49.49 -74.62 85.40
N SER A 1181 -48.24 -74.28 85.69
CA SER A 1181 -47.31 -75.09 86.48
C SER A 1181 -47.71 -75.22 87.96
N GLU A 1182 -48.43 -74.25 88.55
CA GLU A 1182 -48.88 -74.28 89.96
C GLU A 1182 -50.31 -74.83 90.18
N MET A 1183 -51.08 -75.13 89.13
CA MET A 1183 -52.45 -75.63 89.27
C MET A 1183 -52.48 -77.14 89.60
N GLU A 1184 -52.88 -77.49 90.82
CA GLU A 1184 -53.11 -78.89 91.19
C GLU A 1184 -54.30 -79.51 90.41
N PRO A 1185 -54.12 -80.67 89.74
CA PRO A 1185 -55.13 -81.25 88.84
C PRO A 1185 -56.42 -81.80 89.48
N ASN A 1186 -56.65 -81.61 90.78
CA ASN A 1186 -57.62 -82.37 91.56
C ASN A 1186 -58.60 -81.56 92.44
N GLY A 1187 -58.85 -80.28 92.16
CA GLY A 1187 -60.01 -79.64 92.80
C GLY A 1187 -60.14 -78.15 92.55
N HIS A 1188 -61.22 -77.76 91.85
CA HIS A 1188 -61.95 -76.48 91.84
C HIS A 1188 -61.21 -75.13 92.05
N LYS A 1189 -59.88 -75.06 91.89
CA LYS A 1189 -59.12 -73.81 91.84
C LYS A 1189 -59.16 -73.26 90.42
N THR A 1190 -59.56 -72.01 90.30
CA THR A 1190 -59.62 -71.28 89.03
C THR A 1190 -58.67 -70.10 89.16
N SER A 1191 -57.80 -69.90 88.17
CA SER A 1191 -56.90 -68.74 88.13
C SER A 1191 -57.45 -67.69 87.16
N LYS A 1192 -56.98 -66.46 87.31
CA LYS A 1192 -57.40 -65.32 86.49
C LYS A 1192 -56.18 -64.78 85.74
N ILE A 1193 -56.26 -64.67 84.42
CA ILE A 1193 -55.26 -63.99 83.60
C ILE A 1193 -55.83 -62.73 82.97
N LYS A 1194 -54.99 -61.74 82.67
CA LYS A 1194 -55.41 -60.52 81.98
C LYS A 1194 -55.98 -60.86 80.60
N ARG A 1195 -57.12 -60.27 80.25
CA ARG A 1195 -57.82 -60.48 78.98
C ARG A 1195 -57.10 -59.73 77.84
N THR A 1196 -56.46 -60.48 76.95
CA THR A 1196 -55.85 -60.03 75.67
C THR A 1196 -56.34 -60.93 74.53
N HIS A 1197 -56.35 -60.44 73.27
CA HIS A 1197 -56.76 -61.24 72.10
C HIS A 1197 -56.01 -62.58 72.03
N LYS A 1198 -54.70 -62.55 72.28
CA LYS A 1198 -53.85 -63.73 72.35
C LYS A 1198 -54.27 -64.70 73.45
N SER A 1199 -54.54 -64.18 74.66
CA SER A 1199 -55.03 -65.03 75.76
C SER A 1199 -56.45 -65.58 75.51
N GLU A 1200 -57.29 -64.87 74.77
CA GLU A 1200 -58.63 -65.34 74.38
C GLU A 1200 -58.55 -66.44 73.34
N SER A 1201 -57.74 -66.28 72.30
CA SER A 1201 -57.50 -67.32 71.29
C SER A 1201 -56.83 -68.55 71.92
N THR A 1202 -55.75 -68.41 72.69
CA THR A 1202 -55.09 -69.55 73.32
C THR A 1202 -56.00 -70.28 74.29
N LEU A 1203 -56.71 -69.59 75.19
CA LEU A 1203 -57.64 -70.25 76.12
C LEU A 1203 -58.86 -70.81 75.39
N GLY A 1204 -59.37 -70.12 74.37
CA GLY A 1204 -60.47 -70.55 73.50
C GLY A 1204 -60.12 -71.85 72.78
N TRP A 1205 -58.96 -71.90 72.11
CA TRP A 1205 -58.39 -73.10 71.50
C TRP A 1205 -58.23 -74.22 72.52
N MET A 1206 -57.68 -73.93 73.71
CA MET A 1206 -57.58 -74.93 74.79
C MET A 1206 -58.95 -75.44 75.26
N LYS A 1207 -59.98 -74.60 75.27
CA LYS A 1207 -61.35 -75.00 75.60
C LYS A 1207 -61.95 -75.88 74.50
N ASP A 1208 -61.77 -75.52 73.24
CA ASP A 1208 -62.32 -76.26 72.09
C ASP A 1208 -61.67 -77.62 71.92
N LYS A 1209 -60.36 -77.75 72.20
CA LYS A 1209 -59.67 -79.05 72.27
C LYS A 1209 -59.95 -79.80 73.60
N GLY A 1210 -60.74 -79.23 74.51
CA GLY A 1210 -61.21 -79.86 75.74
C GLY A 1210 -60.23 -79.83 76.93
N PHE A 1211 -59.15 -79.05 76.86
CA PHE A 1211 -58.10 -78.96 77.88
C PHE A 1211 -58.41 -78.00 79.04
N ALA A 1212 -59.22 -76.95 78.80
CA ALA A 1212 -59.57 -75.96 79.80
C ALA A 1212 -61.08 -75.66 79.82
N THR A 1213 -61.58 -75.24 80.99
CA THR A 1213 -62.90 -74.64 81.14
C THR A 1213 -62.72 -73.15 81.43
N ILE A 1214 -63.50 -72.32 80.74
CA ILE A 1214 -63.47 -70.87 80.91
C ILE A 1214 -64.77 -70.43 81.57
N LYS A 1215 -64.66 -69.55 82.58
CA LYS A 1215 -65.77 -68.81 83.18
C LYS A 1215 -65.46 -67.32 83.12
N GLU A 1216 -66.49 -66.50 82.99
CA GLU A 1216 -66.30 -65.05 83.10
C GLU A 1216 -65.92 -64.66 84.52
N ALA A 1217 -64.79 -63.95 84.67
CA ALA A 1217 -64.37 -63.43 85.96
C ALA A 1217 -65.23 -62.22 86.33
N LYS A 1218 -65.50 -62.01 87.63
CA LYS A 1218 -66.18 -60.79 88.11
C LYS A 1218 -65.41 -59.48 87.82
N GLU A 1219 -64.13 -59.55 87.47
CA GLU A 1219 -63.31 -58.42 87.01
C GLU A 1219 -63.33 -58.36 85.49
N VAL A 1220 -63.82 -57.26 84.91
CA VAL A 1220 -64.02 -57.08 83.45
C VAL A 1220 -62.76 -57.33 82.61
N ASN A 1221 -61.57 -57.13 83.19
CA ASN A 1221 -60.28 -57.23 82.48
C ASN A 1221 -59.54 -58.56 82.69
N LYS A 1222 -60.19 -59.60 83.24
CA LYS A 1222 -59.56 -60.90 83.44
C LYS A 1222 -60.44 -62.07 82.97
N ILE A 1223 -59.81 -63.11 82.42
CA ILE A 1223 -60.44 -64.38 82.08
C ILE A 1223 -60.16 -65.36 83.20
N GLN A 1224 -61.21 -65.99 83.75
CA GLN A 1224 -61.07 -67.02 84.78
C GLN A 1224 -61.15 -68.39 84.13
N PHE A 1225 -60.14 -69.23 84.34
CA PHE A 1225 -60.09 -70.56 83.73
C PHE A 1225 -59.66 -71.63 84.74
N GLY A 1226 -59.98 -72.88 84.43
CA GLY A 1226 -59.54 -74.06 85.18
C GLY A 1226 -59.30 -75.23 84.23
N LEU A 1227 -58.28 -76.04 84.53
CA LEU A 1227 -57.92 -77.21 83.73
C LEU A 1227 -58.97 -78.33 83.87
N THR A 1228 -59.26 -79.05 82.78
CA THR A 1228 -60.15 -80.22 82.81
C THR A 1228 -59.39 -81.47 83.25
N THR A 1229 -60.10 -82.50 83.73
CA THR A 1229 -59.48 -83.80 84.04
C THR A 1229 -58.85 -84.49 82.83
N HIS A 1230 -59.23 -84.12 81.60
CA HIS A 1230 -58.62 -84.60 80.35
C HIS A 1230 -57.20 -84.04 80.10
N SER A 1231 -56.82 -82.93 80.74
CA SER A 1231 -55.44 -82.42 80.67
C SER A 1231 -54.39 -83.41 81.23
N LYS A 1232 -54.79 -84.32 82.14
CA LYS A 1232 -53.89 -85.32 82.77
C LYS A 1232 -53.19 -86.28 81.81
N LYS A 1233 -53.70 -86.51 80.60
CA LYS A 1233 -53.03 -87.38 79.62
C LYS A 1233 -51.87 -86.70 78.88
N TRP A 1234 -51.73 -85.38 79.01
CA TRP A 1234 -50.78 -84.58 78.24
C TRP A 1234 -49.83 -83.75 79.12
N ILE A 1235 -50.09 -83.63 80.43
CA ILE A 1235 -49.19 -83.01 81.41
C ILE A 1235 -48.06 -83.98 81.75
N ILE A 1236 -46.92 -83.87 81.07
CA ILE A 1236 -45.66 -84.49 81.49
C ILE A 1236 -44.94 -83.48 82.38
N PHE A 1237 -44.85 -83.76 83.68
CA PHE A 1237 -43.95 -83.05 84.60
C PHE A 1237 -42.49 -83.44 84.25
N PRO A 1238 -41.54 -82.47 84.20
CA PRO A 1238 -40.14 -82.81 83.97
C PRO A 1238 -39.56 -83.40 85.26
N HIS A 1239 -39.27 -84.71 85.23
CA HIS A 1239 -38.22 -85.29 86.06
C HIS A 1239 -37.57 -86.47 85.33
N ASN A 1240 -36.81 -86.14 84.28
CA ASN A 1240 -35.40 -86.49 84.07
C ASN A 1240 -34.92 -85.89 82.76
#